data_AF-A0A3C0HIS1-F1
#
_entry.id   AF-A0A3C0HIS1-F1
#
_cell.length_a   1.000
_cell.length_b   1.000
_cell.length_c   1.000
_cell.angle_alpha   90.00
_cell.angle_beta   90.00
_cell.angle_gamma   90.00
#
_symmetry.space_group_name_H-M   'P 1'
#
loop_
_entity.id
_entity.type
_entity.pdbx_description
1 polymer ?
#
loop_
_entity_poly.entity_id
_entity_poly.type
_entity_poly.pdbx_seq_one_letter_code
_entity_poly.pdbx_strand_id
1 'polypeptide(L)'
;MFQRRSVSQAQAEAARKRATADTALGNPMAGGALGWNPVKAKWSGSREARREARVIFQDKMIALRDAQEDVQAAINAELPDIQNVYQLENLMHGRVHAEMESLDDRLFGPLFDAMRKARVTTAKLENYLYARHAKERNREIAKINPSMPDGGSGMTNADAERILKSADAAVMEPLAWRIDAIAAETRKRMLDSGLITRETYDALTQQYQAYVPLRGKKEAEALQERTANSGLGGGGLDLRTAGIKGAMGRGAGNLAENILGEIIGDAQRSVVLAERARVGRGLARLVLANPNPAFWQMEAVRTEQAQDSQGQVYQRVVNESSQPDVVHVMVQGKPYRIRFTEPALAAALKNLGGTGKFVSRPVIRQIAWTQRYIAQTLTAWNPGFAAVNIARDLQFGLARVSSERGILDGARVLARYPQAIRAMWRLERKKGARSGNAMDRYAAEFQAAGGKTGWAHVASVDALSNAAMWKASTSPLAGARRVGSAILTAIEDLNDTFENAMRLSYYARLREAGFSAQQAAQRAKDLTVNFNRKGTAGPAMSAGYLFFNAAVQGTHALGKAVNPKTGAGRKVLAGLTGLSILQFMLAAVAAGMEDEDGESMASKVPPQIKERNLWWINSDGEIRTIPMPFGFNIATYAGSRLQQLFSGDAEDIASGARTEQQVAGAVTSDLFRVSVSAVFPVQIAQSGLASLIPTEIGQHIVQQTANQNDFGQQIWAENPYDRTTPRSVLGRDATPAPYKAIATGLNRLGGGDDYTKPIAMLDVAPEQIQAFFGLLTGGLGNFAASTAQAAFNAVNDPEANEMRPTPILQTFVRPVNEVQATAQKYYARRASIETAANRIRDIAERDGVDAASEYAESLPFMAGVAIKLTAANEAQIRPGNSATYAAFRAAEKAGDVFRDDRRQAYAQDNSFFSAERAAALREASRAQMEAQKAMLAEWNRATETATD
;
A
#
# COMPACT_ATOMS: atom_id res chain seq x y z
N MET A 1 -56.85 14.18 -12.47
CA MET A 1 -57.41 12.88 -12.01
C MET A 1 -56.52 11.76 -12.53
N PHE A 2 -55.61 11.20 -11.73
CA PHE A 2 -54.80 10.05 -12.14
C PHE A 2 -55.49 8.77 -11.66
N GLN A 3 -56.17 8.05 -12.55
CA GLN A 3 -56.67 6.71 -12.24
C GLN A 3 -55.49 5.81 -11.82
N ARG A 4 -55.57 5.23 -10.62
CA ARG A 4 -54.61 4.21 -10.16
C ARG A 4 -54.79 2.98 -11.05
N ARG A 5 -53.76 2.65 -11.84
CA ARG A 5 -53.71 1.43 -12.66
C ARG A 5 -53.99 0.20 -11.78
N SER A 6 -54.71 -0.78 -12.33
CA SER A 6 -54.90 -2.06 -11.64
C SER A 6 -53.57 -2.81 -11.51
N VAL A 7 -53.49 -3.76 -10.55
CA VAL A 7 -52.31 -4.62 -10.36
C VAL A 7 -51.96 -5.38 -11.64
N SER A 8 -52.98 -5.89 -12.36
CA SER A 8 -52.80 -6.59 -13.64
C SER A 8 -52.23 -5.70 -14.74
N GLN A 9 -52.69 -4.45 -14.85
CA GLN A 9 -52.15 -3.47 -15.80
C GLN A 9 -50.68 -3.11 -15.48
N ALA A 10 -50.35 -2.98 -14.19
CA ALA A 10 -48.98 -2.72 -13.76
C ALA A 10 -48.05 -3.90 -14.06
N GLN A 11 -48.51 -5.14 -13.85
CA GLN A 11 -47.77 -6.36 -14.17
C GLN A 11 -47.55 -6.53 -15.69
N ALA A 12 -48.59 -6.31 -16.50
CA ALA A 12 -48.48 -6.37 -17.96
C ALA A 12 -47.51 -5.31 -18.53
N GLU A 13 -47.55 -4.10 -18.00
CA GLU A 13 -46.60 -3.04 -18.36
C GLU A 13 -45.17 -3.38 -17.92
N ALA A 14 -44.98 -3.92 -16.72
CA ALA A 14 -43.68 -4.37 -16.25
C ALA A 14 -43.11 -5.48 -17.14
N ALA A 15 -43.94 -6.44 -17.56
CA ALA A 15 -43.55 -7.51 -18.50
C ALA A 15 -43.12 -6.94 -19.87
N ARG A 16 -43.90 -6.01 -20.45
CA ARG A 16 -43.52 -5.32 -21.71
C ARG A 16 -42.20 -4.56 -21.58
N LYS A 17 -42.01 -3.85 -20.47
CA LYS A 17 -40.77 -3.10 -20.21
C LYS A 17 -39.56 -3.99 -19.96
N ARG A 18 -39.74 -5.18 -19.36
CA ARG A 18 -38.70 -6.22 -19.26
C ARG A 18 -38.32 -6.75 -20.63
N ALA A 19 -39.29 -7.10 -21.47
CA ALA A 19 -39.04 -7.54 -22.85
C ALA A 19 -38.28 -6.46 -23.65
N THR A 20 -38.64 -5.18 -23.47
CA THR A 20 -37.90 -4.07 -24.09
C THR A 20 -36.46 -3.99 -23.61
N ALA A 21 -36.21 -4.19 -22.32
CA ALA A 21 -34.85 -4.22 -21.75
C ALA A 21 -34.04 -5.41 -22.30
N ASP A 22 -34.69 -6.56 -22.46
CA ASP A 22 -34.10 -7.79 -22.98
C ASP A 22 -33.60 -7.60 -24.42
N THR A 23 -34.46 -7.05 -25.28
CA THR A 23 -34.09 -6.66 -26.65
C THR A 23 -32.98 -5.60 -26.67
N ALA A 24 -33.08 -4.57 -25.82
CA ALA A 24 -32.07 -3.51 -25.70
C ALA A 24 -30.69 -4.02 -25.26
N LEU A 25 -30.64 -5.15 -24.55
CA LEU A 25 -29.41 -5.79 -24.09
C LEU A 25 -28.86 -6.84 -25.06
N GLY A 26 -29.54 -7.04 -26.19
CA GLY A 26 -29.15 -7.96 -27.26
C GLY A 26 -29.69 -9.37 -27.09
N ASN A 27 -30.85 -9.55 -26.45
CA ASN A 27 -31.46 -10.85 -26.15
C ASN A 27 -30.41 -11.81 -25.52
N PRO A 28 -29.88 -11.49 -24.34
CA PRO A 28 -28.86 -12.30 -23.68
C PRO A 28 -29.32 -13.76 -23.67
N MET A 29 -28.54 -14.64 -24.32
CA MET A 29 -28.86 -16.06 -24.56
C MET A 29 -29.55 -16.70 -23.35
N ALA A 30 -30.71 -17.33 -23.57
CA ALA A 30 -31.44 -18.06 -22.55
C ALA A 30 -30.65 -19.31 -22.16
N GLY A 31 -29.92 -19.24 -21.05
CA GLY A 31 -29.15 -20.36 -20.50
C GLY A 31 -29.74 -20.93 -19.20
N GLY A 32 -30.52 -20.15 -18.45
CA GLY A 32 -30.94 -20.55 -17.11
C GLY A 32 -32.10 -21.54 -17.10
N ALA A 33 -31.88 -22.73 -16.53
CA ALA A 33 -32.97 -23.55 -16.01
C ALA A 33 -33.75 -22.72 -14.97
N LEU A 34 -35.07 -22.58 -15.18
CA LEU A 34 -35.99 -22.07 -14.16
C LEU A 34 -35.74 -22.84 -12.85
N GLY A 35 -35.30 -22.14 -11.79
CA GLY A 35 -35.13 -22.75 -10.47
C GLY A 35 -33.72 -23.22 -10.10
N TRP A 36 -32.65 -22.61 -10.64
CA TRP A 36 -31.33 -22.73 -10.01
C TRP A 36 -31.45 -22.27 -8.54
N ASN A 37 -31.14 -23.13 -7.58
CA ASN A 37 -31.24 -22.79 -6.17
C ASN A 37 -29.87 -22.34 -5.66
N PRO A 38 -29.74 -21.15 -5.04
CA PRO A 38 -28.52 -20.81 -4.33
C PRO A 38 -28.30 -21.90 -3.27
N VAL A 39 -27.18 -22.60 -3.32
CA VAL A 39 -26.97 -23.79 -2.48
C VAL A 39 -26.62 -23.34 -1.06
N LYS A 40 -27.60 -22.87 -0.29
CA LYS A 40 -27.41 -22.47 1.13
C LYS A 40 -26.86 -23.63 1.97
N ALA A 41 -27.27 -24.86 1.66
CA ALA A 41 -26.76 -26.09 2.30
C ALA A 41 -25.24 -26.32 2.14
N LYS A 42 -24.56 -25.63 1.21
CA LYS A 42 -23.11 -25.71 1.00
C LYS A 42 -22.33 -25.05 2.15
N TRP A 43 -22.97 -24.14 2.88
CA TRP A 43 -22.36 -23.32 3.92
C TRP A 43 -23.07 -23.62 5.25
N SER A 44 -22.54 -24.58 6.01
CA SER A 44 -23.00 -24.88 7.37
C SER A 44 -21.82 -24.97 8.34
N GLY A 45 -22.07 -24.63 9.61
CA GLY A 45 -21.09 -24.69 10.68
C GLY A 45 -19.84 -23.85 10.37
N SER A 46 -18.66 -24.46 10.48
CA SER A 46 -17.37 -23.75 10.27
C SER A 46 -17.17 -23.23 8.84
N ARG A 47 -17.86 -23.77 7.83
CA ARG A 47 -17.76 -23.28 6.44
C ARG A 47 -18.49 -21.95 6.25
N GLU A 48 -19.63 -21.79 6.92
CA GLU A 48 -20.41 -20.56 6.92
C GLU A 48 -19.64 -19.44 7.63
N ALA A 49 -19.15 -19.69 8.84
CA ALA A 49 -18.33 -18.73 9.59
C ALA A 49 -17.08 -18.27 8.80
N ARG A 50 -16.39 -19.21 8.11
CA ARG A 50 -15.26 -18.88 7.23
C ARG A 50 -15.69 -18.03 6.04
N ARG A 51 -16.84 -18.31 5.43
CA ARG A 51 -17.38 -17.53 4.32
C ARG A 51 -17.71 -16.11 4.76
N GLU A 52 -18.38 -15.95 5.89
CA GLU A 52 -18.72 -14.63 6.45
C GLU A 52 -17.47 -13.82 6.79
N ALA A 53 -16.47 -14.44 7.43
CA ALA A 53 -15.18 -13.79 7.69
C ALA A 53 -14.52 -13.31 6.38
N ARG A 54 -14.57 -14.12 5.31
CA ARG A 54 -14.08 -13.71 4.00
C ARG A 54 -14.89 -12.55 3.40
N VAL A 55 -16.21 -12.51 3.57
CA VAL A 55 -17.04 -11.37 3.10
C VAL A 55 -16.66 -10.08 3.84
N ILE A 56 -16.41 -10.18 5.15
CA ILE A 56 -16.09 -9.05 6.03
C ILE A 56 -14.69 -8.51 5.76
N PHE A 57 -13.69 -9.38 5.66
CA PHE A 57 -12.29 -8.98 5.60
C PHE A 57 -11.67 -9.03 4.20
N GLN A 58 -12.06 -10.02 3.38
CA GLN A 58 -11.40 -10.29 2.11
C GLN A 58 -12.13 -9.70 0.90
N ASP A 59 -13.37 -10.08 0.65
CA ASP A 59 -14.07 -9.74 -0.57
C ASP A 59 -15.59 -9.66 -0.35
N LYS A 60 -16.12 -8.43 -0.38
CA LYS A 60 -17.54 -8.16 -0.24
C LYS A 60 -18.41 -8.80 -1.34
N MET A 61 -17.83 -9.11 -2.51
CA MET A 61 -18.55 -9.65 -3.67
C MET A 61 -18.61 -11.19 -3.70
N ILE A 62 -18.20 -11.87 -2.63
CA ILE A 62 -18.26 -13.34 -2.55
C ILE A 62 -19.67 -13.87 -2.81
N ALA A 63 -20.72 -13.21 -2.30
CA ALA A 63 -22.10 -13.64 -2.55
C ALA A 63 -22.47 -13.59 -4.04
N LEU A 64 -22.01 -12.58 -4.78
CA LEU A 64 -22.21 -12.50 -6.22
C LEU A 64 -21.43 -13.61 -6.96
N ARG A 65 -20.18 -13.85 -6.54
CA ARG A 65 -19.35 -14.91 -7.13
C ARG A 65 -20.00 -16.28 -6.94
N ASP A 66 -20.45 -16.58 -5.73
CA ASP A 66 -21.08 -17.86 -5.41
C ASP A 66 -22.38 -18.04 -6.22
N ALA A 67 -23.20 -16.99 -6.35
CA ALA A 67 -24.40 -17.05 -7.19
C ALA A 67 -24.08 -17.30 -8.67
N GLN A 68 -23.02 -16.65 -9.20
CA GLN A 68 -22.56 -16.92 -10.56
C GLN A 68 -22.03 -18.36 -10.73
N GLU A 69 -21.30 -18.90 -9.74
CA GLU A 69 -20.82 -20.29 -9.73
C GLU A 69 -22.01 -21.27 -9.72
N ASP A 70 -23.05 -21.01 -8.93
CA ASP A 70 -24.27 -21.82 -8.88
C ASP A 70 -25.01 -21.79 -10.23
N VAL A 71 -25.10 -20.62 -10.87
CA VAL A 71 -25.63 -20.50 -12.24
C VAL A 71 -24.78 -21.30 -13.23
N GLN A 72 -23.45 -21.17 -13.21
CA GLN A 72 -22.55 -21.91 -14.10
C GLN A 72 -22.69 -23.44 -13.94
N ALA A 73 -22.84 -23.90 -12.71
CA ALA A 73 -23.07 -25.31 -12.41
C ALA A 73 -24.43 -25.79 -12.94
N ALA A 74 -25.49 -24.98 -12.81
CA ALA A 74 -26.82 -25.31 -13.29
C ALA A 74 -26.89 -25.37 -14.83
N ILE A 75 -26.18 -24.48 -15.53
CA ILE A 75 -26.15 -24.45 -17.00
C ILE A 75 -25.05 -25.32 -17.60
N ASN A 76 -24.20 -25.92 -16.76
CA ASN A 76 -23.01 -26.69 -17.13
C ASN A 76 -22.11 -25.99 -18.18
N ALA A 77 -21.95 -24.67 -18.04
CA ALA A 77 -21.20 -23.84 -18.97
C ALA A 77 -20.59 -22.63 -18.25
N GLU A 78 -19.52 -22.07 -18.82
CA GLU A 78 -19.01 -20.78 -18.34
C GLU A 78 -19.95 -19.63 -18.69
N LEU A 79 -20.07 -18.65 -17.79
CA LEU A 79 -20.83 -17.44 -18.10
C LEU A 79 -20.12 -16.64 -19.19
N PRO A 80 -20.83 -16.15 -20.21
CA PRO A 80 -20.29 -15.18 -21.15
C PRO A 80 -19.70 -13.97 -20.44
N ASP A 81 -18.62 -13.40 -20.96
CA ASP A 81 -17.93 -12.25 -20.35
C ASP A 81 -18.87 -11.09 -19.99
N ILE A 82 -19.82 -10.80 -20.88
CA ILE A 82 -20.81 -9.73 -20.72
C ILE A 82 -21.84 -10.00 -19.62
N GLN A 83 -21.93 -11.24 -19.12
CA GLN A 83 -22.77 -11.67 -17.99
C GLN A 83 -21.94 -11.94 -16.73
N ASN A 84 -20.60 -12.00 -16.83
CA ASN A 84 -19.72 -12.24 -15.70
C ASN A 84 -19.47 -10.96 -14.89
N VAL A 85 -20.45 -10.61 -14.05
CA VAL A 85 -20.48 -9.36 -13.28
C VAL A 85 -19.30 -9.23 -12.32
N TYR A 86 -18.90 -10.33 -11.68
CA TYR A 86 -17.75 -10.37 -10.79
C TYR A 86 -16.44 -9.99 -11.51
N GLN A 87 -16.22 -10.46 -12.74
CA GLN A 87 -15.08 -10.04 -13.55
C GLN A 87 -15.19 -8.59 -14.00
N LEU A 88 -16.38 -8.18 -14.46
CA LEU A 88 -16.63 -6.82 -14.90
C LEU A 88 -16.35 -5.79 -13.80
N GLU A 89 -16.74 -6.09 -12.55
CA GLU A 89 -16.49 -5.24 -11.38
C GLU A 89 -15.01 -5.20 -11.00
N ASN A 90 -14.33 -6.35 -10.91
CA ASN A 90 -12.90 -6.42 -10.60
C ASN A 90 -12.03 -5.65 -11.62
N LEU A 91 -12.45 -5.62 -12.88
CA LEU A 91 -11.76 -4.91 -13.96
C LEU A 91 -12.19 -3.44 -14.11
N MET A 92 -13.35 -3.06 -13.55
CA MET A 92 -13.90 -1.70 -13.62
C MET A 92 -12.89 -0.64 -13.20
N HIS A 93 -12.20 -0.86 -12.07
CA HIS A 93 -11.24 0.09 -11.53
C HIS A 93 -10.07 0.37 -12.48
N GLY A 94 -9.54 -0.68 -13.12
CA GLY A 94 -8.46 -0.54 -14.09
C GLY A 94 -8.91 0.17 -15.37
N ARG A 95 -10.14 -0.11 -15.85
CA ARG A 95 -10.71 0.59 -17.01
C ARG A 95 -10.98 2.07 -16.73
N VAL A 96 -11.46 2.39 -15.53
CA VAL A 96 -11.61 3.79 -15.11
C VAL A 96 -10.25 4.48 -15.10
N HIS A 97 -9.22 3.87 -14.50
CA HIS A 97 -7.88 4.46 -14.48
C HIS A 97 -7.35 4.70 -15.91
N ALA A 98 -7.44 3.70 -16.78
CA ALA A 98 -7.04 3.82 -18.18
C ALA A 98 -7.77 4.95 -18.92
N GLU A 99 -9.09 5.11 -18.72
CA GLU A 99 -9.83 6.20 -19.37
C GLU A 99 -9.58 7.58 -18.77
N MET A 100 -9.26 7.67 -17.47
CA MET A 100 -8.84 8.93 -16.85
C MET A 100 -7.50 9.39 -17.41
N GLU A 101 -6.55 8.46 -17.58
CA GLU A 101 -5.25 8.71 -18.19
C GLU A 101 -5.40 9.17 -19.65
N SER A 102 -6.24 8.47 -20.42
CA SER A 102 -6.61 8.83 -21.79
C SER A 102 -7.25 10.22 -21.91
N LEU A 103 -8.13 10.60 -20.97
CA LEU A 103 -8.72 11.94 -20.90
C LEU A 103 -7.66 13.02 -20.66
N ASP A 104 -6.74 12.77 -19.72
CA ASP A 104 -5.65 13.69 -19.43
C ASP A 104 -4.77 13.90 -20.66
N ASP A 105 -4.38 12.83 -21.33
CA ASP A 105 -3.49 12.88 -22.49
C ASP A 105 -4.11 13.52 -23.72
N ARG A 106 -5.38 13.18 -24.01
CA ARG A 106 -6.04 13.64 -25.23
C ARG A 106 -6.63 15.03 -25.11
N LEU A 107 -7.14 15.39 -23.92
CA LEU A 107 -7.97 16.59 -23.75
C LEU A 107 -7.38 17.58 -22.75
N PHE A 108 -7.09 17.16 -21.52
CA PHE A 108 -6.73 18.10 -20.45
C PHE A 108 -5.32 18.65 -20.60
N GLY A 109 -4.31 17.79 -20.75
CA GLY A 109 -2.91 18.18 -20.96
C GLY A 109 -2.76 19.15 -22.14
N PRO A 110 -3.27 18.84 -23.34
CA PRO A 110 -3.23 19.75 -24.49
C PRO A 110 -3.93 21.10 -24.27
N LEU A 111 -5.02 21.14 -23.48
CA LEU A 111 -5.69 22.39 -23.09
C LEU A 111 -4.77 23.26 -22.24
N PHE A 112 -4.23 22.72 -21.13
CA PHE A 112 -3.37 23.50 -20.23
C PHE A 112 -2.05 23.90 -20.89
N ASP A 113 -1.51 23.05 -21.77
CA ASP A 113 -0.36 23.41 -22.60
C ASP A 113 -0.65 24.56 -23.56
N ALA A 114 -1.83 24.59 -24.17
CA ALA A 114 -2.26 25.69 -25.03
C ALA A 114 -2.48 26.99 -24.23
N MET A 115 -3.17 26.92 -23.09
CA MET A 115 -3.37 28.06 -22.19
C MET A 115 -2.04 28.69 -21.77
N ARG A 116 -1.07 27.84 -21.39
CA ARG A 116 0.28 28.25 -21.03
C ARG A 116 1.00 28.95 -22.17
N LYS A 117 1.02 28.35 -23.38
CA LYS A 117 1.64 28.94 -24.57
C LYS A 117 1.03 30.30 -24.91
N ALA A 118 -0.28 30.44 -24.72
CA ALA A 118 -1.03 31.67 -24.92
C ALA A 118 -0.95 32.66 -23.75
N ARG A 119 -0.31 32.30 -22.62
CA ARG A 119 -0.27 33.10 -21.37
C ARG A 119 -1.67 33.48 -20.85
N VAL A 120 -2.64 32.59 -21.04
CA VAL A 120 -4.02 32.77 -20.57
C VAL A 120 -4.17 32.10 -19.20
N THR A 121 -4.64 32.87 -18.21
CA THR A 121 -4.95 32.33 -16.88
C THR A 121 -6.30 31.62 -16.88
N THR A 122 -6.48 30.68 -15.94
CA THR A 122 -7.76 29.98 -15.70
C THR A 122 -8.92 30.97 -15.59
N ALA A 123 -8.79 32.01 -14.77
CA ALA A 123 -9.82 33.02 -14.57
C ALA A 123 -10.19 33.78 -15.87
N LYS A 124 -9.20 34.12 -16.72
CA LYS A 124 -9.46 34.79 -18.00
C LYS A 124 -10.25 33.90 -18.95
N LEU A 125 -9.86 32.62 -19.06
CA LEU A 125 -10.55 31.66 -19.90
C LEU A 125 -11.98 31.39 -19.38
N GLU A 126 -12.15 31.20 -18.07
CA GLU A 126 -13.47 30.99 -17.46
C GLU A 126 -14.43 32.15 -17.72
N ASN A 127 -13.96 33.39 -17.54
CA ASN A 127 -14.78 34.58 -17.80
C ASN A 127 -15.23 34.65 -19.27
N TYR A 128 -14.33 34.33 -20.20
CA TYR A 128 -14.65 34.29 -21.63
C TYR A 128 -15.65 33.16 -21.97
N LEU A 129 -15.44 31.95 -21.45
CA LEU A 129 -16.33 30.80 -21.63
C LEU A 129 -17.74 31.09 -21.09
N TYR A 130 -17.83 31.72 -19.92
CA TYR A 130 -19.09 32.17 -19.35
C TYR A 130 -19.79 33.11 -20.32
N ALA A 131 -19.12 34.16 -20.79
CA ALA A 131 -19.70 35.14 -21.71
C ALA A 131 -20.20 34.50 -23.02
N ARG A 132 -19.49 33.49 -23.57
CA ARG A 132 -19.97 32.72 -24.74
C ARG A 132 -21.31 32.03 -24.48
N HIS A 133 -21.48 31.42 -23.30
CA HIS A 133 -22.67 30.67 -22.93
C HIS A 133 -23.82 31.55 -22.38
N ALA A 134 -23.51 32.73 -21.85
CA ALA A 134 -24.44 33.55 -21.08
C ALA A 134 -25.72 33.90 -21.86
N LYS A 135 -25.60 34.37 -23.11
CA LYS A 135 -26.76 34.81 -23.91
C LYS A 135 -27.71 33.67 -24.27
N GLU A 136 -27.18 32.54 -24.72
CA GLU A 136 -28.00 31.38 -25.05
C GLU A 136 -28.68 30.83 -23.80
N ARG A 137 -27.98 30.84 -22.66
CA ARG A 137 -28.57 30.46 -21.38
C ARG A 137 -29.65 31.41 -20.91
N ASN A 138 -29.46 32.73 -21.05
CA ASN A 138 -30.48 33.74 -20.71
C ASN A 138 -31.75 33.50 -21.54
N ARG A 139 -31.61 33.27 -22.85
CA ARG A 139 -32.73 32.96 -23.74
C ARG A 139 -33.49 31.70 -23.33
N GLU A 140 -32.79 30.62 -22.98
CA GLU A 140 -33.47 29.38 -22.55
C GLU A 140 -34.14 29.52 -21.18
N ILE A 141 -33.50 30.22 -20.22
CA ILE A 141 -34.11 30.48 -18.91
C ILE A 141 -35.33 31.39 -19.04
N ALA A 142 -35.32 32.41 -19.90
CA ALA A 142 -36.46 33.30 -20.11
C ALA A 142 -37.72 32.54 -20.59
N LYS A 143 -37.56 31.44 -21.36
CA LYS A 143 -38.69 30.57 -21.75
C LYS A 143 -39.28 29.79 -20.56
N ILE A 144 -38.45 29.44 -19.59
CA ILE A 144 -38.82 28.64 -18.41
C ILE A 144 -39.37 29.54 -17.30
N ASN A 145 -38.74 30.71 -17.12
CA ASN A 145 -39.04 31.68 -16.08
C ASN A 145 -39.18 33.09 -16.70
N PRO A 146 -40.40 33.50 -17.09
CA PRO A 146 -40.66 34.81 -17.69
C PRO A 146 -40.28 36.00 -16.80
N SER A 147 -40.12 35.80 -15.48
CA SER A 147 -39.66 36.84 -14.55
C SER A 147 -38.16 37.13 -14.65
N MET A 148 -37.40 36.32 -15.40
CA MET A 148 -35.97 36.52 -15.69
C MET A 148 -35.75 36.63 -17.20
N PRO A 149 -36.18 37.73 -17.85
CA PRO A 149 -36.01 37.92 -19.30
C PRO A 149 -34.53 38.08 -19.71
N ASP A 150 -33.67 38.51 -18.78
CA ASP A 150 -32.21 38.56 -18.92
C ASP A 150 -31.54 38.19 -17.58
N GLY A 151 -30.26 37.85 -17.61
CA GLY A 151 -29.49 37.49 -16.41
C GLY A 151 -29.80 36.10 -15.84
N GLY A 152 -30.58 35.27 -16.55
CA GLY A 152 -30.87 33.88 -16.15
C GLY A 152 -29.61 33.02 -15.97
N SER A 153 -28.52 33.34 -16.67
CA SER A 153 -27.21 32.72 -16.53
C SER A 153 -26.42 33.21 -15.32
N GLY A 154 -26.80 34.34 -14.70
CA GLY A 154 -25.99 35.09 -13.74
C GLY A 154 -25.32 36.34 -14.34
N MET A 155 -25.12 36.36 -15.67
CA MET A 155 -24.51 37.45 -16.43
C MET A 155 -25.55 38.04 -17.40
N THR A 156 -25.63 39.37 -17.50
CA THR A 156 -26.54 40.02 -18.46
C THR A 156 -26.03 39.88 -19.89
N ASN A 157 -26.93 40.02 -20.88
CA ASN A 157 -26.53 39.99 -22.28
C ASN A 157 -25.52 41.09 -22.63
N ALA A 158 -25.67 42.28 -22.04
CA ALA A 158 -24.78 43.41 -22.26
C ALA A 158 -23.37 43.16 -21.68
N ASP A 159 -23.27 42.56 -20.49
CA ASP A 159 -21.99 42.21 -19.88
C ASP A 159 -21.26 41.14 -20.68
N ALA A 160 -22.00 40.12 -21.14
CA ALA A 160 -21.46 39.09 -21.99
C ALA A 160 -20.86 39.68 -23.29
N GLU A 161 -21.56 40.62 -23.94
CA GLU A 161 -21.02 41.30 -25.14
C GLU A 161 -19.73 42.06 -24.86
N ARG A 162 -19.68 42.77 -23.75
CA ARG A 162 -18.51 43.55 -23.35
C ARG A 162 -17.29 42.67 -23.10
N ILE A 163 -17.49 41.51 -22.48
CA ILE A 163 -16.41 40.53 -22.26
C ILE A 163 -15.96 39.92 -23.60
N LEU A 164 -16.90 39.53 -24.46
CA LEU A 164 -16.57 38.94 -25.77
C LEU A 164 -15.85 39.94 -26.69
N LYS A 165 -16.26 41.21 -26.71
CA LYS A 165 -15.63 42.27 -27.53
C LYS A 165 -14.24 42.67 -27.03
N SER A 166 -13.98 42.57 -25.72
CA SER A 166 -12.69 42.93 -25.13
C SER A 166 -11.67 41.78 -25.14
N ALA A 167 -12.11 40.56 -25.44
CA ALA A 167 -11.25 39.39 -25.54
C ALA A 167 -10.54 39.32 -26.90
N ASP A 168 -9.28 38.85 -26.90
CA ASP A 168 -8.58 38.45 -28.12
C ASP A 168 -9.15 37.11 -28.61
N ALA A 169 -10.10 37.18 -29.54
CA ALA A 169 -10.78 36.01 -30.09
C ALA A 169 -9.82 35.03 -30.78
N ALA A 170 -8.72 35.51 -31.39
CA ALA A 170 -7.74 34.65 -32.05
C ALA A 170 -6.99 33.76 -31.04
N VAL A 171 -6.84 34.24 -29.81
CA VAL A 171 -6.25 33.48 -28.70
C VAL A 171 -7.29 32.64 -27.96
N MET A 172 -8.48 33.20 -27.72
CA MET A 172 -9.48 32.59 -26.84
C MET A 172 -10.33 31.51 -27.52
N GLU A 173 -10.71 31.67 -28.80
CA GLU A 173 -11.55 30.67 -29.49
C GLU A 173 -10.87 29.28 -29.61
N PRO A 174 -9.57 29.16 -29.94
CA PRO A 174 -8.90 27.85 -29.94
C PRO A 174 -8.89 27.15 -28.58
N LEU A 175 -8.80 27.93 -27.48
CA LEU A 175 -8.90 27.39 -26.12
C LEU A 175 -10.33 26.97 -25.80
N ALA A 176 -11.30 27.79 -26.19
CA ALA A 176 -12.71 27.52 -25.98
C ALA A 176 -13.19 26.28 -26.76
N TRP A 177 -12.71 26.09 -28.00
CA TRP A 177 -12.97 24.87 -28.79
C TRP A 177 -12.49 23.59 -28.10
N ARG A 178 -11.35 23.63 -27.40
CA ARG A 178 -10.87 22.49 -26.61
C ARG A 178 -11.79 22.17 -25.43
N ILE A 179 -12.41 23.18 -24.83
CA ILE A 179 -13.44 23.00 -23.78
C ILE A 179 -14.72 22.42 -24.37
N ASP A 180 -15.15 22.94 -25.52
CA ASP A 180 -16.32 22.43 -26.24
C ASP A 180 -16.13 20.94 -26.59
N ALA A 181 -14.92 20.55 -26.99
CA ALA A 181 -14.55 19.15 -27.23
C ALA A 181 -14.64 18.27 -25.98
N ILE A 182 -14.26 18.77 -24.80
CA ILE A 182 -14.42 18.05 -23.51
C ILE A 182 -15.91 17.82 -23.22
N ALA A 183 -16.75 18.85 -23.38
CA ALA A 183 -18.18 18.72 -23.17
C ALA A 183 -18.83 17.74 -24.16
N ALA A 184 -18.43 17.79 -25.44
CA ALA A 184 -18.90 16.89 -26.48
C ALA A 184 -18.53 15.43 -26.21
N GLU A 185 -17.26 15.16 -25.86
CA GLU A 185 -16.79 13.81 -25.52
C GLU A 185 -17.51 13.28 -24.28
N THR A 186 -17.79 14.14 -23.30
CA THR A 186 -18.55 13.77 -22.09
C THR A 186 -19.97 13.32 -22.45
N ARG A 187 -20.70 14.10 -23.26
CA ARG A 187 -22.05 13.72 -23.73
C ARG A 187 -22.02 12.43 -24.56
N LYS A 188 -21.03 12.31 -25.45
CA LYS A 188 -20.86 11.12 -26.29
C LYS A 188 -20.60 9.87 -25.44
N ARG A 189 -19.72 9.96 -24.45
CA ARG A 189 -19.45 8.87 -23.50
C ARG A 189 -20.72 8.44 -22.77
N MET A 190 -21.54 9.40 -22.32
CA MET A 190 -22.81 9.07 -21.66
C MET A 190 -23.78 8.32 -22.59
N LEU A 191 -23.82 8.67 -23.88
CA LEU A 191 -24.62 7.96 -24.87
C LEU A 191 -24.07 6.55 -25.13
N ASP A 192 -22.78 6.43 -25.45
CA ASP A 192 -22.12 5.15 -25.76
C ASP A 192 -22.18 4.18 -24.58
N SER A 193 -22.11 4.73 -23.35
CA SER A 193 -22.25 3.94 -22.14
C SER A 193 -23.70 3.68 -21.75
N GLY A 194 -24.69 4.05 -22.55
CA GLY A 194 -26.11 3.83 -22.29
C GLY A 194 -26.65 4.52 -21.02
N LEU A 195 -25.98 5.56 -20.54
CA LEU A 195 -26.45 6.38 -19.41
C LEU A 195 -27.59 7.31 -19.83
N ILE A 196 -27.59 7.75 -21.08
CA ILE A 196 -28.63 8.59 -21.69
C ILE A 196 -29.15 7.96 -22.97
N THR A 197 -30.33 8.42 -23.41
CA THR A 197 -30.90 8.00 -24.70
C THR A 197 -30.33 8.84 -25.85
N ARG A 198 -30.52 8.38 -27.10
CA ARG A 198 -30.12 9.15 -28.29
C ARG A 198 -30.84 10.49 -28.35
N GLU A 199 -32.12 10.50 -28.04
CA GLU A 199 -32.95 11.71 -28.01
C GLU A 199 -32.43 12.71 -26.96
N THR A 200 -32.01 12.20 -25.79
CA THR A 200 -31.41 13.03 -24.74
C THR A 200 -30.07 13.62 -25.21
N TYR A 201 -29.24 12.82 -25.88
CA TYR A 201 -27.96 13.28 -26.44
C TYR A 201 -28.16 14.38 -27.49
N ASP A 202 -29.09 14.17 -28.43
CA ASP A 202 -29.39 15.13 -29.49
C ASP A 202 -29.96 16.42 -28.88
N ALA A 203 -30.89 16.32 -27.92
CA ALA A 203 -31.43 17.47 -27.20
C ALA A 203 -30.34 18.27 -26.46
N LEU A 204 -29.45 17.61 -25.71
CA LEU A 204 -28.35 18.27 -25.00
C LEU A 204 -27.34 18.93 -25.95
N THR A 205 -27.17 18.38 -27.15
CA THR A 205 -26.23 18.89 -28.15
C THR A 205 -26.81 20.07 -28.93
N GLN A 206 -28.13 20.08 -29.16
CA GLN A 206 -28.82 21.17 -29.86
C GLN A 206 -29.19 22.34 -28.95
N GLN A 207 -29.38 22.11 -27.65
CA GLN A 207 -29.85 23.12 -26.71
C GLN A 207 -28.89 24.33 -26.60
N TYR A 208 -27.58 24.08 -26.67
CA TYR A 208 -26.54 25.07 -26.46
C TYR A 208 -25.37 24.85 -27.41
N GLN A 209 -24.87 25.92 -28.02
CA GLN A 209 -23.71 25.89 -28.90
C GLN A 209 -22.39 25.96 -28.13
N ALA A 210 -22.34 26.76 -27.05
CA ALA A 210 -21.13 27.02 -26.26
C ALA A 210 -21.31 26.59 -24.79
N TYR A 211 -21.89 25.41 -24.57
CA TYR A 211 -22.25 24.94 -23.24
C TYR A 211 -21.07 24.88 -22.27
N VAL A 212 -21.22 25.55 -21.13
CA VAL A 212 -20.38 25.35 -19.94
C VAL A 212 -21.23 25.23 -18.68
N PRO A 213 -20.81 24.44 -17.67
CA PRO A 213 -21.59 24.26 -16.45
C PRO A 213 -21.58 25.54 -15.62
N LEU A 214 -22.75 26.20 -15.51
CA LEU A 214 -22.96 27.37 -14.65
C LEU A 214 -23.52 26.97 -13.27
N ARG A 215 -22.88 26.01 -12.62
CA ARG A 215 -23.21 25.53 -11.27
C ARG A 215 -21.96 25.65 -10.39
N GLY A 216 -22.13 25.92 -9.09
CA GLY A 216 -21.00 26.06 -8.18
C GLY A 216 -21.40 26.59 -6.81
N LYS A 217 -20.73 26.10 -5.77
CA LYS A 217 -20.68 26.62 -4.39
C LYS A 217 -19.40 27.43 -4.21
N LYS A 218 -19.30 28.30 -3.20
CA LYS A 218 -18.04 29.01 -2.87
C LYS A 218 -16.88 28.00 -2.71
N GLU A 219 -15.68 28.40 -3.08
CA GLU A 219 -14.47 27.56 -3.17
C GLU A 219 -14.21 26.68 -1.93
N ALA A 220 -14.49 27.19 -0.72
CA ALA A 220 -14.37 26.47 0.55
C ALA A 220 -15.32 25.26 0.66
N GLU A 221 -16.54 25.36 0.13
CA GLU A 221 -17.53 24.28 0.14
C GLU A 221 -17.23 23.24 -0.95
N ALA A 222 -16.70 23.68 -2.10
CA ALA A 222 -16.25 22.80 -3.17
C ALA A 222 -15.06 21.93 -2.72
N LEU A 223 -14.14 22.46 -1.92
CA LEU A 223 -13.01 21.71 -1.36
C LEU A 223 -13.49 20.60 -0.38
N GLN A 224 -14.48 20.90 0.46
CA GLN A 224 -15.06 19.96 1.42
C GLN A 224 -15.85 18.82 0.73
N GLU A 225 -16.56 19.14 -0.36
CA GLU A 225 -17.34 18.18 -1.14
C GLU A 225 -16.47 17.35 -2.10
N ARG A 226 -15.42 17.97 -2.68
CA ARG A 226 -14.36 17.25 -3.41
C ARG A 226 -13.70 16.23 -2.50
N THR A 227 -13.35 16.57 -1.26
CA THR A 227 -12.77 15.62 -0.30
C THR A 227 -13.78 14.56 0.18
N ALA A 228 -15.07 14.85 0.14
CA ALA A 228 -16.13 13.91 0.52
C ALA A 228 -16.49 12.89 -0.57
N ASN A 229 -16.27 13.22 -1.84
CA ASN A 229 -16.70 12.44 -3.02
C ASN A 229 -15.57 12.12 -4.03
N SER A 230 -14.30 12.45 -3.75
CA SER A 230 -13.14 12.30 -4.67
C SER A 230 -12.70 10.86 -4.98
N GLY A 231 -13.56 9.85 -4.81
CA GLY A 231 -13.19 8.47 -5.09
C GLY A 231 -14.29 7.67 -5.75
N LEU A 232 -13.84 6.72 -6.57
CA LEU A 232 -14.59 5.54 -7.03
C LEU A 232 -15.42 4.83 -5.92
N GLY A 233 -15.15 5.12 -4.64
CA GLY A 233 -15.69 4.43 -3.46
C GLY A 233 -17.03 4.89 -2.87
N GLY A 234 -17.69 5.94 -3.38
CA GLY A 234 -18.86 6.51 -2.69
C GLY A 234 -20.22 5.80 -2.87
N GLY A 235 -20.49 5.18 -4.03
CA GLY A 235 -21.89 4.81 -4.40
C GLY A 235 -22.10 3.42 -5.02
N GLY A 236 -21.07 2.57 -5.07
CA GLY A 236 -21.17 1.24 -5.68
C GLY A 236 -21.78 1.26 -7.08
N LEU A 237 -22.61 0.27 -7.38
CA LEU A 237 -23.29 0.08 -8.67
C LEU A 237 -24.69 0.71 -8.75
N ASP A 238 -25.18 1.38 -7.70
CA ASP A 238 -26.53 1.96 -7.67
C ASP A 238 -26.61 3.20 -8.57
N LEU A 239 -27.06 3.01 -9.81
CA LEU A 239 -27.24 4.08 -10.79
C LEU A 239 -28.73 4.36 -10.99
N ARG A 240 -29.19 5.45 -10.36
CA ARG A 240 -30.60 5.85 -10.39
C ARG A 240 -30.94 6.81 -11.51
N THR A 241 -29.98 7.65 -11.89
CA THR A 241 -30.16 8.73 -12.86
C THR A 241 -28.86 8.97 -13.61
N ALA A 242 -28.94 9.63 -14.77
CA ALA A 242 -27.76 10.07 -15.52
C ALA A 242 -27.02 11.26 -14.86
N GLY A 243 -27.48 11.76 -13.72
CA GLY A 243 -26.90 12.93 -13.05
C GLY A 243 -27.12 14.27 -13.78
N ILE A 244 -28.00 14.30 -14.78
CA ILE A 244 -28.34 15.51 -15.54
C ILE A 244 -29.34 16.33 -14.72
N LYS A 245 -29.02 17.62 -14.56
CA LYS A 245 -29.88 18.61 -13.90
C LYS A 245 -30.20 19.75 -14.87
N GLY A 246 -31.48 20.10 -14.97
CA GLY A 246 -31.98 21.30 -15.60
C GLY A 246 -31.85 22.52 -14.68
N ALA A 247 -31.77 23.70 -15.27
CA ALA A 247 -31.59 24.95 -14.53
C ALA A 247 -32.83 25.83 -14.60
N MET A 248 -33.08 26.57 -13.52
CA MET A 248 -34.21 27.50 -13.38
C MET A 248 -33.79 28.98 -13.39
N GLY A 249 -32.49 29.25 -13.56
CA GLY A 249 -31.91 30.59 -13.54
C GLY A 249 -31.17 30.92 -12.25
N ARG A 250 -30.16 31.80 -12.32
CA ARG A 250 -29.35 32.24 -11.17
C ARG A 250 -29.67 33.68 -10.71
N GLY A 251 -30.29 34.49 -11.58
CA GLY A 251 -30.50 35.93 -11.38
C GLY A 251 -29.25 36.75 -11.67
N ALA A 252 -29.41 37.99 -12.17
CA ALA A 252 -28.30 38.86 -12.53
C ALA A 252 -27.38 39.15 -11.32
N GLY A 253 -26.06 39.09 -11.53
CA GLY A 253 -25.05 39.32 -10.50
C GLY A 253 -24.64 38.06 -9.71
N ASN A 254 -25.40 36.97 -9.81
CA ASN A 254 -25.06 35.68 -9.19
C ASN A 254 -24.19 34.83 -10.13
N LEU A 255 -22.94 35.25 -10.32
CA LEU A 255 -21.99 34.61 -11.21
C LEU A 255 -21.65 33.18 -10.76
N ALA A 256 -21.53 32.27 -11.73
CA ALA A 256 -20.92 30.96 -11.50
C ALA A 256 -19.39 31.07 -11.38
N GLU A 257 -18.81 30.28 -10.48
CA GLU A 257 -17.36 30.16 -10.26
C GLU A 257 -16.87 28.76 -10.66
N ASN A 258 -15.58 28.61 -10.97
CA ASN A 258 -14.90 27.31 -11.16
C ASN A 258 -15.46 26.47 -12.31
N ILE A 259 -15.75 27.13 -13.44
CA ILE A 259 -16.32 26.52 -14.66
C ILE A 259 -15.41 25.41 -15.20
N LEU A 260 -14.10 25.62 -15.24
CA LEU A 260 -13.15 24.62 -15.73
C LEU A 260 -13.07 23.41 -14.80
N GLY A 261 -13.19 23.61 -13.49
CA GLY A 261 -13.21 22.53 -12.53
C GLY A 261 -14.47 21.68 -12.62
N GLU A 262 -15.62 22.28 -12.90
CA GLU A 262 -16.86 21.54 -13.10
C GLU A 262 -16.87 20.76 -14.41
N ILE A 263 -16.40 21.33 -15.53
CA ILE A 263 -16.41 20.63 -16.82
C ILE A 263 -15.41 19.45 -16.85
N ILE A 264 -14.22 19.64 -16.27
CA ILE A 264 -13.24 18.55 -16.10
C ILE A 264 -13.79 17.50 -15.13
N GLY A 265 -14.40 17.95 -14.03
CA GLY A 265 -15.07 17.08 -13.07
C GLY A 265 -16.19 16.25 -13.71
N ASP A 266 -16.97 16.83 -14.63
CA ASP A 266 -18.00 16.11 -15.38
C ASP A 266 -17.44 15.07 -16.33
N ALA A 267 -16.39 15.42 -17.06
CA ALA A 267 -15.70 14.47 -17.92
C ALA A 267 -15.18 13.27 -17.11
N GLN A 268 -14.50 13.52 -15.98
CA GLN A 268 -14.01 12.47 -15.09
C GLN A 268 -15.16 11.66 -14.46
N ARG A 269 -16.20 12.31 -13.93
CA ARG A 269 -17.39 11.63 -13.37
C ARG A 269 -18.07 10.73 -14.41
N SER A 270 -18.17 11.18 -15.66
CA SER A 270 -18.80 10.41 -16.73
C SER A 270 -18.06 9.09 -17.01
N VAL A 271 -16.73 9.03 -16.85
CA VAL A 271 -15.96 7.77 -16.96
C VAL A 271 -16.37 6.78 -15.87
N VAL A 272 -16.47 7.24 -14.62
CA VAL A 272 -16.90 6.39 -13.50
C VAL A 272 -18.32 5.88 -13.70
N LEU A 273 -19.24 6.76 -14.10
CA LEU A 273 -20.62 6.39 -14.37
C LEU A 273 -20.75 5.43 -15.55
N ALA A 274 -19.96 5.64 -16.62
CA ALA A 274 -19.96 4.79 -17.80
C ALA A 274 -19.52 3.35 -17.45
N GLU A 275 -18.47 3.21 -16.64
CA GLU A 275 -17.99 1.91 -16.20
C GLU A 275 -18.92 1.23 -15.20
N ARG A 276 -19.56 1.99 -14.28
CA ARG A 276 -20.64 1.46 -13.44
C ARG A 276 -21.84 0.99 -14.28
N ALA A 277 -22.20 1.74 -15.32
CA ALA A 277 -23.28 1.37 -16.22
C ALA A 277 -22.95 0.10 -17.02
N ARG A 278 -21.68 -0.08 -17.42
CA ARG A 278 -21.19 -1.32 -18.04
C ARG A 278 -21.40 -2.51 -17.12
N VAL A 279 -20.98 -2.43 -15.85
CA VAL A 279 -21.18 -3.50 -14.86
C VAL A 279 -22.67 -3.72 -14.57
N GLY A 280 -23.44 -2.64 -14.41
CA GLY A 280 -24.89 -2.71 -14.19
C GLY A 280 -25.66 -3.36 -15.34
N ARG A 281 -25.27 -3.11 -16.59
CA ARG A 281 -25.81 -3.84 -17.75
C ARG A 281 -25.40 -5.31 -17.75
N GLY A 282 -24.19 -5.64 -17.32
CA GLY A 282 -23.78 -7.03 -17.13
C GLY A 282 -24.65 -7.74 -16.10
N LEU A 283 -24.96 -7.06 -14.99
CA LEU A 283 -25.88 -7.56 -13.97
C LEU A 283 -27.30 -7.73 -14.51
N ALA A 284 -27.80 -6.76 -15.28
CA ALA A 284 -29.10 -6.89 -15.94
C ALA A 284 -29.15 -8.10 -16.89
N ARG A 285 -28.10 -8.31 -17.71
CA ARG A 285 -28.00 -9.47 -18.60
C ARG A 285 -27.96 -10.79 -17.83
N LEU A 286 -27.18 -10.86 -16.76
CA LEU A 286 -27.09 -12.05 -15.90
C LEU A 286 -28.47 -12.41 -15.32
N VAL A 287 -29.18 -11.42 -14.77
CA VAL A 287 -30.51 -11.61 -14.16
C VAL A 287 -31.57 -12.01 -15.17
N LEU A 288 -31.58 -11.38 -16.36
CA LEU A 288 -32.55 -11.69 -17.41
C LEU A 288 -32.32 -13.06 -18.04
N ALA A 289 -31.05 -13.44 -18.28
CA ALA A 289 -30.71 -14.75 -18.83
C ALA A 289 -30.91 -15.91 -17.84
N ASN A 290 -30.96 -15.62 -16.54
CA ASN A 290 -31.04 -16.62 -15.46
C ASN A 290 -32.13 -16.25 -14.43
N PRO A 291 -33.41 -16.23 -14.83
CA PRO A 291 -34.50 -15.76 -13.97
C PRO A 291 -34.68 -16.65 -12.74
N ASN A 292 -34.68 -16.05 -11.55
CA ASN A 292 -34.99 -16.74 -10.30
C ASN A 292 -35.66 -15.78 -9.30
N PRO A 293 -37.00 -15.69 -9.28
CA PRO A 293 -37.73 -14.80 -8.38
C PRO A 293 -37.48 -15.04 -6.88
N ALA A 294 -37.02 -16.22 -6.49
CA ALA A 294 -36.67 -16.51 -5.09
C ALA A 294 -35.32 -15.91 -4.67
N PHE A 295 -34.49 -15.47 -5.62
CA PHE A 295 -33.19 -14.87 -5.37
C PHE A 295 -33.05 -13.44 -5.88
N TRP A 296 -33.43 -13.19 -7.14
CA TRP A 296 -33.39 -11.86 -7.75
C TRP A 296 -34.57 -11.57 -8.68
N GLN A 297 -34.92 -10.30 -8.83
CA GLN A 297 -35.95 -9.87 -9.76
C GLN A 297 -35.67 -8.49 -10.32
N MET A 298 -35.72 -8.35 -11.64
CA MET A 298 -35.58 -7.06 -12.32
C MET A 298 -36.95 -6.45 -12.62
N GLU A 299 -37.11 -5.16 -12.34
CA GLU A 299 -38.35 -4.41 -12.56
C GLU A 299 -38.06 -3.01 -13.10
N ALA A 300 -38.97 -2.50 -13.93
CA ALA A 300 -38.89 -1.11 -14.37
C ALA A 300 -39.26 -0.16 -13.24
N VAL A 301 -38.58 0.98 -13.20
CA VAL A 301 -38.79 2.00 -12.18
C VAL A 301 -39.55 3.19 -12.77
N ARG A 302 -40.40 3.82 -11.96
CA ARG A 302 -41.04 5.09 -12.34
C ARG A 302 -40.12 6.24 -11.96
N THR A 303 -39.95 7.19 -12.87
CA THR A 303 -39.22 8.43 -12.62
C THR A 303 -40.19 9.61 -12.63
N GLU A 304 -39.93 10.61 -11.80
CA GLU A 304 -40.62 11.90 -11.80
C GLU A 304 -39.61 13.04 -11.85
N GLN A 305 -40.04 14.23 -12.25
CA GLN A 305 -39.23 15.43 -12.11
C GLN A 305 -39.31 15.90 -10.64
N ALA A 306 -38.15 16.13 -10.04
CA ALA A 306 -38.00 16.71 -8.73
C ALA A 306 -37.13 17.96 -8.81
N GLN A 307 -37.23 18.82 -7.80
CA GLN A 307 -36.46 20.04 -7.69
C GLN A 307 -35.58 19.95 -6.44
N ASP A 308 -34.31 20.36 -6.54
CA ASP A 308 -33.43 20.45 -5.36
C ASP A 308 -33.58 21.81 -4.65
N SER A 309 -32.91 21.96 -3.50
CA SER A 309 -32.96 23.21 -2.71
C SER A 309 -32.40 24.44 -3.43
N GLN A 310 -31.68 24.24 -4.54
CA GLN A 310 -31.15 25.30 -5.40
C GLN A 310 -32.05 25.55 -6.62
N GLY A 311 -33.23 24.95 -6.65
CA GLY A 311 -34.19 25.10 -7.73
C GLY A 311 -33.87 24.28 -8.97
N GLN A 312 -32.82 23.45 -9.01
CA GLN A 312 -32.48 22.66 -10.20
C GLN A 312 -33.43 21.48 -10.36
N VAL A 313 -33.97 21.29 -11.57
CA VAL A 313 -34.88 20.20 -11.88
C VAL A 313 -34.10 18.96 -12.31
N TYR A 314 -34.37 17.81 -11.73
CA TYR A 314 -33.72 16.56 -12.07
C TYR A 314 -34.73 15.42 -12.08
N GLN A 315 -34.46 14.37 -12.86
CA GLN A 315 -35.26 13.15 -12.77
C GLN A 315 -34.88 12.40 -11.50
N ARG A 316 -35.86 11.99 -10.68
CA ARG A 316 -35.66 11.07 -9.55
C ARG A 316 -36.54 9.83 -9.70
N VAL A 317 -36.14 8.75 -9.04
CA VAL A 317 -36.91 7.52 -8.91
C VAL A 317 -38.01 7.70 -7.87
N VAL A 318 -39.26 7.35 -8.21
CA VAL A 318 -40.44 7.43 -7.32
C VAL A 318 -40.38 6.33 -6.25
N ASN A 319 -40.82 6.63 -5.02
CA ASN A 319 -40.80 5.74 -3.83
C ASN A 319 -39.38 5.33 -3.39
N GLU A 320 -38.58 6.35 -3.08
CA GLU A 320 -37.14 6.33 -2.83
C GLU A 320 -36.73 5.82 -1.44
N SER A 321 -37.54 5.00 -0.74
CA SER A 321 -37.06 4.45 0.53
C SER A 321 -35.77 3.68 0.29
N SER A 322 -34.77 3.88 1.17
CA SER A 322 -33.46 3.23 1.11
C SER A 322 -33.63 1.71 1.31
N GLN A 323 -34.15 1.04 0.30
CA GLN A 323 -34.39 -0.40 0.24
C GLN A 323 -33.02 -1.08 0.25
N PRO A 324 -32.61 -1.71 1.36
CA PRO A 324 -31.27 -2.30 1.48
C PRO A 324 -31.05 -3.42 0.46
N ASP A 325 -32.14 -3.99 -0.06
CA ASP A 325 -32.26 -5.14 -0.96
C ASP A 325 -32.29 -4.82 -2.46
N VAL A 326 -32.26 -3.55 -2.88
CA VAL A 326 -32.51 -3.17 -4.30
C VAL A 326 -31.36 -2.40 -4.94
N VAL A 327 -30.78 -2.85 -6.05
CA VAL A 327 -29.78 -2.09 -6.84
C VAL A 327 -30.41 -1.52 -8.12
N HIS A 328 -30.16 -0.24 -8.43
CA HIS A 328 -30.59 0.37 -9.68
C HIS A 328 -29.51 0.27 -10.76
N VAL A 329 -29.94 -0.04 -11.97
CA VAL A 329 -29.07 -0.14 -13.15
C VAL A 329 -29.66 0.66 -14.30
N MET A 330 -28.80 1.22 -15.14
CA MET A 330 -29.19 1.98 -16.33
C MET A 330 -29.06 1.10 -17.58
N VAL A 331 -30.15 0.98 -18.33
CA VAL A 331 -30.22 0.29 -19.63
C VAL A 331 -30.77 1.27 -20.65
N GLN A 332 -29.93 1.66 -21.61
CA GLN A 332 -30.28 2.64 -22.68
C GLN A 332 -31.00 3.89 -22.13
N GLY A 333 -30.43 4.54 -21.13
CA GLY A 333 -30.98 5.76 -20.54
C GLY A 333 -32.18 5.59 -19.61
N LYS A 334 -32.66 4.36 -19.39
CA LYS A 334 -33.81 4.07 -18.52
C LYS A 334 -33.36 3.33 -17.25
N PRO A 335 -33.78 3.76 -16.05
CA PRO A 335 -33.45 3.07 -14.81
C PRO A 335 -34.35 1.84 -14.58
N TYR A 336 -33.71 0.75 -14.17
CA TYR A 336 -34.36 -0.48 -13.71
C TYR A 336 -33.87 -0.81 -12.31
N ARG A 337 -34.72 -1.42 -11.50
CA ARG A 337 -34.37 -1.92 -10.17
C ARG A 337 -34.18 -3.43 -10.23
N ILE A 338 -33.16 -3.92 -9.56
CA ILE A 338 -32.90 -5.34 -9.34
C ILE A 338 -33.03 -5.57 -7.83
N ARG A 339 -34.10 -6.26 -7.44
CA ARG A 339 -34.33 -6.69 -6.06
C ARG A 339 -33.62 -8.00 -5.80
N PHE A 340 -32.96 -8.10 -4.66
CA PHE A 340 -32.31 -9.31 -4.18
C PHE A 340 -33.01 -9.78 -2.90
N THR A 341 -33.26 -11.08 -2.76
CA THR A 341 -33.78 -11.64 -1.51
C THR A 341 -32.76 -11.53 -0.37
N GLU A 342 -31.46 -11.44 -0.69
CA GLU A 342 -30.37 -11.25 0.27
C GLU A 342 -29.91 -9.79 0.32
N PRO A 343 -30.26 -9.01 1.36
CA PRO A 343 -29.90 -7.59 1.44
C PRO A 343 -28.39 -7.35 1.50
N ALA A 344 -27.62 -8.32 2.01
CA ALA A 344 -26.16 -8.24 2.08
C ALA A 344 -25.51 -8.16 0.68
N LEU A 345 -26.06 -8.85 -0.32
CA LEU A 345 -25.58 -8.81 -1.70
C LEU A 345 -25.85 -7.44 -2.33
N ALA A 346 -27.07 -6.92 -2.18
CA ALA A 346 -27.41 -5.58 -2.61
C ALA A 346 -26.53 -4.52 -1.91
N ALA A 347 -26.28 -4.66 -0.61
CA ALA A 347 -25.39 -3.77 0.14
C ALA A 347 -23.93 -3.81 -0.36
N ALA A 348 -23.42 -4.99 -0.72
CA ALA A 348 -22.07 -5.15 -1.30
C ALA A 348 -21.95 -4.48 -2.68
N LEU A 349 -22.95 -4.67 -3.54
CA LEU A 349 -23.06 -4.04 -4.86
C LEU A 349 -23.16 -2.52 -4.76
N LYS A 350 -23.90 -2.01 -3.76
CA LYS A 350 -24.01 -0.57 -3.45
C LYS A 350 -22.80 0.00 -2.71
N ASN A 351 -21.85 -0.86 -2.31
CA ASN A 351 -20.71 -0.49 -1.49
C ASN A 351 -21.10 0.18 -0.16
N LEU A 352 -22.22 -0.24 0.46
CA LEU A 352 -22.73 0.30 1.74
C LEU A 352 -21.93 -0.17 2.98
N GLY A 353 -20.68 -0.61 2.79
CA GLY A 353 -19.85 -1.20 3.83
C GLY A 353 -19.46 -0.23 4.96
N GLY A 354 -20.06 -0.43 6.13
CA GLY A 354 -19.41 -0.41 7.45
C GLY A 354 -18.91 0.92 8.02
N THR A 355 -19.12 2.08 7.39
CA THR A 355 -18.52 3.35 7.82
C THR A 355 -19.29 4.10 8.93
N GLY A 356 -19.92 3.39 9.88
CA GLY A 356 -20.93 4.03 10.74
C GLY A 356 -21.23 3.46 12.12
N LYS A 357 -20.31 2.80 12.84
CA LYS A 357 -20.60 2.39 14.22
C LYS A 357 -19.64 2.82 15.33
N PHE A 358 -18.37 3.14 15.04
CA PHE A 358 -17.38 3.35 16.11
C PHE A 358 -16.62 4.69 16.08
N VAL A 359 -16.51 5.35 14.93
CA VAL A 359 -15.79 6.64 14.78
C VAL A 359 -16.52 7.47 13.72
N SER A 360 -16.58 8.79 13.89
CA SER A 360 -17.24 9.69 12.95
C SER A 360 -16.57 9.64 11.56
N ARG A 361 -17.38 9.71 10.48
CA ARG A 361 -16.92 9.69 9.09
C ARG A 361 -15.80 10.72 8.77
N PRO A 362 -15.76 11.95 9.31
CA PRO A 362 -14.66 12.88 9.05
C PRO A 362 -13.34 12.46 9.70
N VAL A 363 -13.35 11.90 10.92
CA VAL A 363 -12.12 11.46 11.61
C VAL A 363 -11.49 10.26 10.90
N ILE A 364 -12.29 9.27 10.47
CA ILE A 364 -11.81 8.13 9.68
C ILE A 364 -11.17 8.60 8.36
N ARG A 365 -11.73 9.63 7.72
CA ARG A 365 -11.18 10.18 6.46
C ARG A 365 -9.82 10.82 6.67
N GLN A 366 -9.64 11.58 7.76
CA GLN A 366 -8.36 12.20 8.08
C GLN A 366 -7.28 11.14 8.37
N ILE A 367 -7.61 10.14 9.18
CA ILE A 367 -6.69 9.02 9.48
C ILE A 367 -6.35 8.25 8.20
N ALA A 368 -7.35 7.94 7.36
CA ALA A 368 -7.12 7.23 6.10
C ALA A 368 -6.27 8.03 5.11
N TRP A 369 -6.34 9.35 5.11
CA TRP A 369 -5.45 10.20 4.31
C TRP A 369 -4.00 10.10 4.80
N THR A 370 -3.77 10.29 6.10
CA THR A 370 -2.43 10.19 6.70
C THR A 370 -1.81 8.81 6.46
N GLN A 371 -2.60 7.75 6.64
CA GLN A 371 -2.17 6.38 6.39
C GLN A 371 -1.83 6.13 4.91
N ARG A 372 -2.59 6.70 3.96
CA ARG A 372 -2.24 6.60 2.52
C ARG A 372 -0.95 7.34 2.19
N TYR A 373 -0.74 8.51 2.78
CA TYR A 373 0.50 9.26 2.61
C TYR A 373 1.70 8.45 3.12
N ILE A 374 1.64 7.92 4.35
CA ILE A 374 2.69 7.07 4.92
C ILE A 374 2.89 5.80 4.07
N ALA A 375 1.82 5.17 3.61
CA ALA A 375 1.94 3.98 2.74
C ALA A 375 2.71 4.30 1.44
N GLN A 376 2.43 5.44 0.80
CA GLN A 376 3.14 5.88 -0.41
C GLN A 376 4.61 6.18 -0.13
N THR A 377 4.92 6.81 1.01
CA THR A 377 6.29 7.16 1.38
C THR A 377 7.13 5.90 1.67
N LEU A 378 6.53 4.86 2.26
CA LEU A 378 7.17 3.56 2.53
C LEU A 378 7.38 2.71 1.26
N THR A 379 6.51 2.86 0.26
CA THR A 379 6.45 1.96 -0.90
C THR A 379 6.79 2.65 -2.21
N ALA A 380 5.85 3.39 -2.81
CA ALA A 380 5.96 4.01 -4.12
C ALA A 380 7.15 4.98 -4.21
N TRP A 381 7.51 5.65 -3.11
CA TRP A 381 8.60 6.62 -3.07
C TRP A 381 9.92 6.05 -2.53
N ASN A 382 10.03 4.72 -2.40
CA ASN A 382 11.24 4.04 -1.93
C ASN A 382 11.88 3.20 -3.07
N PRO A 383 12.99 3.68 -3.69
CA PRO A 383 13.66 2.97 -4.78
C PRO A 383 14.12 1.55 -4.43
N GLY A 384 14.60 1.34 -3.19
CA GLY A 384 15.03 0.03 -2.71
C GLY A 384 13.86 -0.94 -2.57
N PHE A 385 12.68 -0.44 -2.20
CA PHE A 385 11.46 -1.24 -2.09
C PHE A 385 10.93 -1.69 -3.44
N ALA A 386 11.03 -0.86 -4.49
CA ALA A 386 10.64 -1.24 -5.84
C ALA A 386 11.41 -2.48 -6.30
N ALA A 387 12.75 -2.48 -6.17
CA ALA A 387 13.58 -3.62 -6.57
C ALA A 387 13.22 -4.93 -5.83
N VAL A 388 12.94 -4.83 -4.52
CA VAL A 388 12.50 -5.97 -3.70
C VAL A 388 11.16 -6.52 -4.17
N ASN A 389 10.18 -5.64 -4.39
CA ASN A 389 8.85 -6.07 -4.83
C ASN A 389 8.87 -6.72 -6.20
N ILE A 390 9.67 -6.20 -7.13
CA ILE A 390 9.84 -6.78 -8.47
C ILE A 390 10.31 -8.23 -8.35
N ALA A 391 11.35 -8.48 -7.54
CA ALA A 391 11.85 -9.82 -7.31
C ALA A 391 10.80 -10.74 -6.67
N ARG A 392 10.05 -10.24 -5.68
CA ARG A 392 9.01 -11.00 -4.98
C ARG A 392 7.83 -11.35 -5.88
N ASP A 393 7.30 -10.37 -6.62
CA ASP A 393 6.14 -10.56 -7.50
C ASP A 393 6.48 -11.44 -8.70
N LEU A 394 7.72 -11.35 -9.22
CA LEU A 394 8.23 -12.27 -10.23
C LEU A 394 8.24 -13.71 -9.70
N GLN A 395 8.84 -13.95 -8.53
CA GLN A 395 8.89 -15.27 -7.91
C GLN A 395 7.49 -15.84 -7.65
N PHE A 396 6.62 -15.05 -6.99
CA PHE A 396 5.26 -15.47 -6.65
C PHE A 396 4.42 -15.73 -7.90
N GLY A 397 4.48 -14.83 -8.88
CA GLY A 397 3.77 -14.96 -10.15
C GLY A 397 4.23 -16.20 -10.91
N LEU A 398 5.54 -16.45 -11.03
CA LEU A 398 6.06 -17.65 -11.71
C LEU A 398 5.68 -18.95 -11.01
N ALA A 399 5.78 -19.00 -9.68
CA ALA A 399 5.36 -20.16 -8.91
C ALA A 399 3.88 -20.46 -9.18
N ARG A 400 3.05 -19.42 -9.21
CA ARG A 400 1.62 -19.56 -9.47
C ARG A 400 1.31 -19.99 -10.90
N VAL A 401 1.88 -19.34 -11.93
CA VAL A 401 1.71 -19.78 -13.33
C VAL A 401 2.12 -21.24 -13.49
N SER A 402 3.27 -21.62 -12.93
CA SER A 402 3.81 -22.98 -13.02
C SER A 402 2.90 -24.00 -12.31
N SER A 403 2.27 -23.59 -11.21
CA SER A 403 1.32 -24.43 -10.48
C SER A 403 -0.03 -24.59 -11.22
N GLU A 404 -0.57 -23.49 -11.79
CA GLU A 404 -1.87 -23.46 -12.47
C GLU A 404 -1.83 -24.06 -13.87
N ARG A 405 -0.73 -23.88 -14.61
CA ARG A 405 -0.62 -24.21 -16.04
C ARG A 405 0.56 -25.11 -16.40
N GLY A 406 1.41 -25.45 -15.44
CA GLY A 406 2.60 -26.26 -15.64
C GLY A 406 3.87 -25.44 -15.89
N ILE A 407 5.01 -26.07 -15.62
CA ILE A 407 6.34 -25.46 -15.65
C ILE A 407 6.68 -24.88 -17.04
N LEU A 408 6.24 -25.52 -18.13
CA LEU A 408 6.47 -25.03 -19.49
C LEU A 408 5.79 -23.68 -19.76
N ASP A 409 4.57 -23.48 -19.26
CA ASP A 409 3.88 -22.20 -19.37
C ASP A 409 4.55 -21.14 -18.47
N GLY A 410 5.06 -21.53 -17.29
CA GLY A 410 5.89 -20.68 -16.44
C GLY A 410 7.16 -20.19 -17.15
N ALA A 411 7.90 -21.09 -17.79
CA ALA A 411 9.10 -20.77 -18.57
C ALA A 411 8.80 -19.84 -19.75
N ARG A 412 7.66 -20.03 -20.45
CA ARG A 412 7.24 -19.15 -21.54
C ARG A 412 6.89 -17.74 -21.06
N VAL A 413 6.21 -17.64 -19.91
CA VAL A 413 5.92 -16.34 -19.26
C VAL A 413 7.23 -15.65 -18.88
N LEU A 414 8.20 -16.38 -18.31
CA LEU A 414 9.52 -15.83 -17.98
C LEU A 414 10.28 -15.35 -19.22
N ALA A 415 10.32 -16.15 -20.28
CA ALA A 415 11.03 -15.81 -21.52
C ALA A 415 10.51 -14.52 -22.18
N ARG A 416 9.22 -14.19 -21.96
CA ARG A 416 8.58 -12.97 -22.47
C ARG A 416 8.64 -11.80 -21.52
N TYR A 417 9.06 -12.00 -20.28
CA TYR A 417 9.12 -10.94 -19.27
C TYR A 417 9.94 -9.71 -19.73
N PRO A 418 11.13 -9.84 -20.38
CA PRO A 418 11.85 -8.68 -20.90
C PRO A 418 11.10 -7.91 -21.99
N GLN A 419 10.31 -8.62 -22.82
CA GLN A 419 9.48 -7.97 -23.85
C GLN A 419 8.31 -7.23 -23.21
N ALA A 420 7.69 -7.83 -22.18
CA ALA A 420 6.61 -7.22 -21.42
C ALA A 420 7.08 -5.96 -20.66
N ILE A 421 8.28 -5.98 -20.04
CA ILE A 421 8.89 -4.77 -19.43
C ILE A 421 9.02 -3.66 -20.48
N ARG A 422 9.58 -3.97 -21.66
CA ARG A 422 9.76 -2.96 -22.72
C ARG A 422 8.43 -2.40 -23.23
N ALA A 423 7.40 -3.24 -23.33
CA ALA A 423 6.06 -2.83 -23.76
C ALA A 423 5.37 -1.95 -22.72
N MET A 424 5.40 -2.38 -21.44
CA MET A 424 4.87 -1.58 -20.33
C MET A 424 5.62 -0.26 -20.17
N TRP A 425 6.95 -0.25 -20.25
CA TRP A 425 7.75 0.98 -20.21
C TRP A 425 7.37 1.97 -21.32
N ARG A 426 7.13 1.48 -22.54
CA ARG A 426 6.65 2.33 -23.63
C ARG A 426 5.24 2.87 -23.36
N LEU A 427 4.38 2.05 -22.76
CA LEU A 427 3.03 2.41 -22.37
C LEU A 427 3.04 3.52 -21.31
N GLU A 428 3.78 3.34 -20.20
CA GLU A 428 3.88 4.36 -19.12
C GLU A 428 4.50 5.67 -19.64
N ARG A 429 5.50 5.57 -20.53
CA ARG A 429 6.14 6.74 -21.16
C ARG A 429 5.32 7.35 -22.31
N LYS A 430 4.11 6.87 -22.56
CA LYS A 430 3.18 7.36 -23.60
C LYS A 430 3.80 7.39 -24.99
N LYS A 431 4.73 6.48 -25.29
CA LYS A 431 5.46 6.40 -26.57
C LYS A 431 4.69 5.67 -27.68
N GLY A 432 3.43 5.32 -27.43
CA GLY A 432 2.57 4.58 -28.35
C GLY A 432 3.05 3.14 -28.61
N ALA A 433 2.15 2.30 -29.11
CA ALA A 433 2.51 0.96 -29.56
C ALA A 433 3.31 1.03 -30.86
N ARG A 434 4.42 0.29 -30.96
CA ARG A 434 5.15 0.18 -32.23
C ARG A 434 4.35 -0.70 -33.20
N SER A 435 4.19 -0.22 -34.43
CA SER A 435 3.54 -0.99 -35.49
C SER A 435 4.16 -2.38 -35.64
N GLY A 436 3.33 -3.42 -35.70
CA GLY A 436 3.77 -4.83 -35.80
C GLY A 436 4.24 -5.50 -34.51
N ASN A 437 4.39 -4.77 -33.38
CA ASN A 437 4.83 -5.38 -32.12
C ASN A 437 3.66 -6.05 -31.38
N ALA A 438 3.68 -7.38 -31.28
CA ALA A 438 2.62 -8.14 -30.61
C ALA A 438 2.46 -7.80 -29.13
N MET A 439 3.56 -7.59 -28.40
CA MET A 439 3.52 -7.31 -26.97
C MET A 439 3.00 -5.91 -26.67
N ASP A 440 3.29 -4.92 -27.51
CA ASP A 440 2.71 -3.57 -27.38
C ASP A 440 1.18 -3.59 -27.61
N ARG A 441 0.70 -4.44 -28.54
CA ARG A 441 -0.74 -4.66 -28.73
C ARG A 441 -1.38 -5.31 -27.50
N TYR A 442 -0.74 -6.34 -26.94
CA TYR A 442 -1.23 -6.97 -25.71
C TYR A 442 -1.19 -6.00 -24.53
N ALA A 443 -0.20 -5.09 -24.44
CA ALA A 443 -0.14 -4.08 -23.40
C ALA A 443 -1.32 -3.10 -23.48
N ALA A 444 -1.64 -2.62 -24.68
CA ALA A 444 -2.79 -1.76 -24.93
C ALA A 444 -4.13 -2.50 -24.65
N GLU A 445 -4.28 -3.74 -25.13
CA GLU A 445 -5.47 -4.58 -24.86
C GLU A 445 -5.63 -4.85 -23.35
N PHE A 446 -4.52 -5.14 -22.65
CA PHE A 446 -4.49 -5.37 -21.20
C PHE A 446 -4.91 -4.13 -20.40
N GLN A 447 -4.38 -2.94 -20.74
CA GLN A 447 -4.81 -1.68 -20.13
C GLN A 447 -6.29 -1.39 -20.41
N ALA A 448 -6.72 -1.51 -21.67
CA ALA A 448 -8.11 -1.27 -22.08
C ALA A 448 -9.10 -2.26 -21.44
N ALA A 449 -8.69 -3.51 -21.19
CA ALA A 449 -9.49 -4.50 -20.48
C ALA A 449 -9.61 -4.22 -18.97
N GLY A 450 -8.77 -3.33 -18.42
CA GLY A 450 -8.71 -2.99 -16.99
C GLY A 450 -7.76 -3.86 -16.18
N GLY A 451 -6.78 -4.46 -16.85
CA GLY A 451 -5.78 -5.37 -16.31
C GLY A 451 -4.72 -4.69 -15.45
N LYS A 452 -4.34 -3.44 -15.73
CA LYS A 452 -3.42 -2.67 -14.89
C LYS A 452 -3.99 -2.51 -13.48
N THR A 453 -3.15 -2.67 -12.47
CA THR A 453 -3.42 -2.20 -11.11
C THR A 453 -2.98 -0.75 -11.02
N GLY A 454 -3.87 0.13 -10.58
CA GLY A 454 -3.59 1.56 -10.49
C GLY A 454 -4.78 2.27 -9.86
N TRP A 455 -4.51 3.27 -9.02
CA TRP A 455 -5.56 4.10 -8.45
C TRP A 455 -5.88 5.21 -9.46
N ALA A 456 -7.15 5.34 -9.85
CA ALA A 456 -7.58 6.49 -10.65
C ALA A 456 -7.56 7.74 -9.76
N HIS A 457 -6.65 8.67 -10.05
CA HIS A 457 -6.60 9.97 -9.39
C HIS A 457 -7.46 10.96 -10.17
N VAL A 458 -8.42 11.59 -9.48
CA VAL A 458 -9.20 12.70 -10.03
C VAL A 458 -8.32 13.96 -9.91
N ALA A 459 -7.72 14.38 -11.01
CA ALA A 459 -6.86 15.57 -11.03
C ALA A 459 -7.71 16.85 -10.92
N SER A 460 -7.31 17.78 -10.05
CA SER A 460 -7.91 19.12 -9.96
C SER A 460 -7.32 20.06 -11.01
N VAL A 461 -8.05 21.11 -11.35
CA VAL A 461 -7.59 22.19 -12.26
C VAL A 461 -6.27 22.77 -11.77
N ASP A 462 -6.16 23.03 -10.46
CA ASP A 462 -4.94 23.59 -9.88
C ASP A 462 -3.77 22.61 -9.97
N ALA A 463 -4.00 21.31 -9.75
CA ALA A 463 -2.96 20.31 -9.89
C ALA A 463 -2.45 20.23 -11.34
N LEU A 464 -3.37 20.24 -12.31
CA LEU A 464 -3.04 20.20 -13.74
C LEU A 464 -2.32 21.48 -14.20
N SER A 465 -2.83 22.65 -13.79
CA SER A 465 -2.23 23.96 -14.07
C SER A 465 -0.84 24.09 -13.44
N ASN A 466 -0.69 23.73 -12.16
CA ASN A 466 0.59 23.77 -11.46
C ASN A 466 1.59 22.81 -12.10
N ALA A 467 1.18 21.58 -12.44
CA ALA A 467 2.06 20.62 -13.11
C ALA A 467 2.58 21.17 -14.45
N ALA A 468 1.73 21.82 -15.25
CA ALA A 468 2.13 22.46 -16.51
C ALA A 468 3.07 23.66 -16.29
N MET A 469 2.82 24.47 -15.25
CA MET A 469 3.64 25.63 -14.89
C MET A 469 5.05 25.23 -14.43
N TRP A 470 5.16 24.24 -13.53
CA TRP A 470 6.43 23.78 -12.99
C TRP A 470 7.32 23.11 -14.04
N LYS A 471 6.74 22.40 -15.03
CA LYS A 471 7.49 21.81 -16.14
C LYS A 471 8.20 22.86 -17.02
N ALA A 472 7.72 24.09 -17.05
CA ALA A 472 8.18 25.14 -17.96
C ALA A 472 8.94 26.30 -17.28
N SER A 473 8.82 26.46 -15.96
CA SER A 473 9.54 27.50 -15.21
C SER A 473 11.05 27.30 -15.32
N THR A 474 11.82 28.37 -15.51
CA THR A 474 13.29 28.35 -15.64
C THR A 474 14.05 28.68 -14.35
N SER A 475 13.33 28.95 -13.25
CA SER A 475 13.93 29.26 -11.94
C SER A 475 14.87 28.14 -11.45
N PRO A 476 15.99 28.45 -10.76
CA PRO A 476 16.85 27.43 -10.12
C PRO A 476 16.08 26.49 -9.19
N LEU A 477 15.12 27.01 -8.42
CA LEU A 477 14.25 26.21 -7.55
C LEU A 477 13.31 25.29 -8.36
N ALA A 478 12.83 25.77 -9.51
CA ALA A 478 12.07 24.95 -10.45
C ALA A 478 12.94 23.94 -11.21
N GLY A 479 14.23 24.23 -11.42
CA GLY A 479 15.22 23.30 -11.99
C GLY A 479 15.49 22.12 -11.06
N ALA A 480 15.79 22.40 -9.79
CA ALA A 480 15.97 21.38 -8.77
C ALA A 480 14.71 20.52 -8.57
N ARG A 481 13.53 21.15 -8.52
CA ARG A 481 12.24 20.43 -8.46
C ARG A 481 11.96 19.61 -9.71
N ARG A 482 12.35 20.05 -10.92
CA ARG A 482 12.20 19.28 -12.16
C ARG A 482 13.08 18.04 -12.17
N VAL A 483 14.33 18.13 -11.71
CA VAL A 483 15.21 16.97 -11.56
C VAL A 483 14.63 16.00 -10.52
N GLY A 484 14.21 16.49 -9.35
CA GLY A 484 13.58 15.66 -8.32
C GLY A 484 12.28 14.99 -8.79
N SER A 485 11.41 15.74 -9.46
CA SER A 485 10.18 15.20 -10.06
C SER A 485 10.46 14.19 -11.17
N ALA A 486 11.49 14.40 -12.00
CA ALA A 486 11.85 13.46 -13.05
C ALA A 486 12.37 12.14 -12.47
N ILE A 487 13.15 12.20 -11.37
CA ILE A 487 13.59 11.01 -10.63
C ILE A 487 12.38 10.29 -10.02
N LEU A 488 11.48 11.03 -9.38
CA LEU A 488 10.26 10.46 -8.79
C LEU A 488 9.38 9.78 -9.85
N THR A 489 9.09 10.48 -10.95
CA THR A 489 8.32 9.92 -12.07
C THR A 489 9.04 8.73 -12.69
N ALA A 490 10.38 8.73 -12.79
CA ALA A 490 11.11 7.56 -13.27
C ALA A 490 10.98 6.36 -12.32
N ILE A 491 10.98 6.57 -11.01
CA ILE A 491 10.75 5.51 -10.01
C ILE A 491 9.31 4.98 -10.10
N GLU A 492 8.32 5.87 -10.22
CA GLU A 492 6.90 5.53 -10.39
C GLU A 492 6.69 4.75 -11.70
N ASP A 493 7.20 5.25 -12.83
CA ASP A 493 7.17 4.60 -14.16
C ASP A 493 7.82 3.21 -14.10
N LEU A 494 8.97 3.07 -13.41
CA LEU A 494 9.66 1.78 -13.24
C LEU A 494 8.81 0.82 -12.38
N ASN A 495 8.29 1.28 -11.24
CA ASN A 495 7.48 0.48 -10.35
C ASN A 495 6.22 -0.04 -11.07
N ASP A 496 5.46 0.84 -11.72
CA ASP A 496 4.24 0.48 -12.46
C ASP A 496 4.55 -0.46 -13.64
N THR A 497 5.68 -0.23 -14.33
CA THR A 497 6.17 -1.09 -15.41
C THR A 497 6.40 -2.51 -14.93
N PHE A 498 7.20 -2.70 -13.88
CA PHE A 498 7.57 -4.03 -13.43
C PHE A 498 6.42 -4.75 -12.70
N GLU A 499 5.59 -4.02 -11.94
CA GLU A 499 4.39 -4.57 -11.29
C GLU A 499 3.45 -5.20 -12.33
N ASN A 500 3.30 -4.55 -13.48
CA ASN A 500 2.40 -4.99 -14.54
C ASN A 500 3.06 -5.89 -15.59
N ALA A 501 4.39 -5.90 -15.73
CA ALA A 501 5.08 -6.69 -16.75
C ALA A 501 4.87 -8.21 -16.61
N MET A 502 4.87 -8.74 -15.38
CA MET A 502 4.57 -10.17 -15.16
C MET A 502 3.12 -10.49 -15.50
N ARG A 503 2.20 -9.61 -15.11
CA ARG A 503 0.78 -9.75 -15.43
C ARG A 503 0.54 -9.68 -16.94
N LEU A 504 1.22 -8.78 -17.64
CA LEU A 504 1.18 -8.67 -19.10
C LEU A 504 1.73 -9.92 -19.79
N SER A 505 2.86 -10.46 -19.32
CA SER A 505 3.40 -11.70 -19.89
C SER A 505 2.42 -12.87 -19.73
N TYR A 506 1.81 -13.00 -18.55
CA TYR A 506 0.77 -14.01 -18.32
C TYR A 506 -0.49 -13.75 -19.15
N TYR A 507 -0.90 -12.48 -19.28
CA TYR A 507 -2.00 -12.06 -20.14
C TYR A 507 -1.79 -12.48 -21.60
N ALA A 508 -0.62 -12.15 -22.17
CA ALA A 508 -0.27 -12.53 -23.54
C ALA A 508 -0.33 -14.05 -23.73
N ARG A 509 0.17 -14.82 -22.75
CA ARG A 509 0.10 -16.28 -22.77
C ARG A 509 -1.34 -16.81 -22.73
N LEU A 510 -2.23 -16.18 -21.96
CA LEU A 510 -3.65 -16.54 -21.88
C LEU A 510 -4.38 -16.17 -23.18
N ARG A 511 -4.09 -15.02 -23.78
CA ARG A 511 -4.67 -14.64 -25.08
C ARG A 511 -4.32 -15.64 -26.17
N GLU A 512 -3.08 -16.13 -26.19
CA GLU A 512 -2.65 -17.20 -27.10
C GLU A 512 -3.29 -18.55 -26.81
N ALA A 513 -3.69 -18.79 -25.56
CA ALA A 513 -4.45 -19.98 -25.18
C ALA A 513 -5.95 -19.85 -25.49
N GLY A 514 -6.39 -18.78 -26.17
CA GLY A 514 -7.78 -18.58 -26.59
C GLY A 514 -8.69 -17.90 -25.55
N PHE A 515 -8.17 -17.52 -24.37
CA PHE A 515 -8.95 -16.76 -23.39
C PHE A 515 -9.30 -15.38 -23.94
N SER A 516 -10.50 -14.88 -23.66
CA SER A 516 -10.87 -13.51 -24.04
C SER A 516 -10.01 -12.46 -23.33
N ALA A 517 -10.04 -11.22 -23.82
CA ALA A 517 -9.35 -10.11 -23.17
C ALA A 517 -9.80 -9.91 -21.71
N GLN A 518 -11.10 -10.08 -21.41
CA GLN A 518 -11.64 -9.93 -20.07
C GLN A 518 -11.17 -11.05 -19.15
N GLN A 519 -11.28 -12.31 -19.59
CA GLN A 519 -10.85 -13.47 -18.82
C GLN A 519 -9.35 -13.44 -18.56
N ALA A 520 -8.56 -13.13 -19.59
CA ALA A 520 -7.11 -13.01 -19.49
C ALA A 520 -6.71 -11.90 -18.52
N ALA A 521 -7.35 -10.71 -18.61
CA ALA A 521 -7.07 -9.60 -17.70
C ALA A 521 -7.43 -9.93 -16.25
N GLN A 522 -8.56 -10.60 -16.02
CA GLN A 522 -8.96 -11.03 -14.68
C GLN A 522 -7.92 -12.00 -14.07
N ARG A 523 -7.54 -13.05 -14.83
CA ARG A 523 -6.58 -14.05 -14.36
C ARG A 523 -5.19 -13.44 -14.14
N ALA A 524 -4.79 -12.51 -15.00
CA ALA A 524 -3.55 -11.75 -14.85
C ALA A 524 -3.54 -10.85 -13.62
N LYS A 525 -4.65 -10.15 -13.32
CA LYS A 525 -4.80 -9.37 -12.07
C LYS A 525 -4.75 -10.24 -10.84
N ASP A 526 -5.33 -11.43 -10.93
CA ASP A 526 -5.35 -12.38 -9.85
C ASP A 526 -4.02 -13.11 -9.71
N LEU A 527 -3.05 -12.97 -10.62
CA LEU A 527 -1.76 -13.66 -10.55
C LEU A 527 -1.01 -13.29 -9.26
N THR A 528 -1.00 -12.01 -8.92
CA THR A 528 -0.48 -11.47 -7.66
C THR A 528 -1.63 -10.87 -6.85
N VAL A 529 -1.33 -10.13 -5.79
CA VAL A 529 -2.34 -9.50 -4.92
C VAL A 529 -3.20 -8.52 -5.72
N ASN A 530 -4.53 -8.72 -5.69
CA ASN A 530 -5.48 -7.80 -6.32
C ASN A 530 -5.99 -6.77 -5.30
N PHE A 531 -5.35 -5.60 -5.26
CA PHE A 531 -5.64 -4.52 -4.30
C PHE A 531 -7.04 -3.89 -4.44
N ASN A 532 -7.76 -4.15 -5.54
CA ASN A 532 -9.12 -3.64 -5.74
C ASN A 532 -10.17 -4.44 -4.95
N ARG A 533 -9.87 -5.70 -4.62
CA ARG A 533 -10.74 -6.55 -3.78
C ARG A 533 -10.61 -6.15 -2.33
N LYS A 534 -11.74 -6.01 -1.65
CA LYS A 534 -11.79 -5.70 -0.21
C LYS A 534 -13.09 -6.20 0.40
N GLY A 535 -13.01 -6.59 1.68
CA GLY A 535 -14.19 -6.92 2.46
C GLY A 535 -14.98 -5.68 2.90
N THR A 536 -16.14 -5.90 3.51
CA THR A 536 -17.01 -4.81 4.01
C THR A 536 -16.38 -3.97 5.11
N ALA A 537 -15.50 -4.55 5.95
CA ALA A 537 -14.73 -3.85 6.97
C ALA A 537 -13.41 -3.25 6.44
N GLY A 538 -13.04 -3.53 5.19
CA GLY A 538 -11.76 -3.14 4.59
C GLY A 538 -11.40 -1.66 4.73
N PRO A 539 -12.31 -0.69 4.46
CA PRO A 539 -12.02 0.73 4.62
C PRO A 539 -11.71 1.14 6.07
N ALA A 540 -12.43 0.59 7.05
CA ALA A 540 -12.19 0.88 8.46
C ALA A 540 -10.86 0.25 8.93
N MET A 541 -10.61 -1.01 8.55
CA MET A 541 -9.37 -1.71 8.90
C MET A 541 -8.15 -1.09 8.24
N SER A 542 -8.24 -0.62 6.99
CA SER A 542 -7.13 0.05 6.30
C SER A 542 -6.83 1.45 6.85
N ALA A 543 -7.78 2.07 7.57
CA ALA A 543 -7.52 3.29 8.33
C ALA A 543 -6.77 2.99 9.63
N GLY A 544 -6.99 1.83 10.25
CA GLY A 544 -6.27 1.39 11.44
C GLY A 544 -4.90 0.76 11.13
N TYR A 545 -4.76 0.00 10.05
CA TYR A 545 -3.58 -0.81 9.77
C TYR A 545 -3.14 -0.63 8.32
N LEU A 546 -1.88 -0.21 8.10
CA LEU A 546 -1.35 -0.10 6.75
C LEU A 546 -1.28 -1.45 6.08
N PHE A 547 -1.47 -1.46 4.76
CA PHE A 547 -1.41 -2.65 3.93
C PHE A 547 -2.37 -3.78 4.36
N PHE A 548 -3.34 -3.52 5.24
CA PHE A 548 -4.29 -4.53 5.73
C PHE A 548 -4.94 -5.32 4.58
N ASN A 549 -5.45 -4.59 3.58
CA ASN A 549 -6.06 -5.22 2.42
C ASN A 549 -5.05 -6.07 1.62
N ALA A 550 -3.83 -5.56 1.42
CA ALA A 550 -2.78 -6.27 0.70
C ALA A 550 -2.40 -7.59 1.40
N ALA A 551 -2.25 -7.56 2.72
CA ALA A 551 -1.96 -8.74 3.52
C ALA A 551 -3.11 -9.76 3.48
N VAL A 552 -4.37 -9.34 3.67
CA VAL A 552 -5.53 -10.25 3.57
C VAL A 552 -5.62 -10.91 2.19
N GLN A 553 -5.42 -10.14 1.11
CA GLN A 553 -5.42 -10.69 -0.24
C GLN A 553 -4.21 -11.62 -0.48
N GLY A 554 -3.03 -11.27 0.03
CA GLY A 554 -1.79 -12.05 -0.06
C GLY A 554 -1.93 -13.41 0.64
N THR A 555 -2.43 -13.41 1.87
CA THR A 555 -2.70 -14.64 2.65
C THR A 555 -3.69 -15.55 1.94
N HIS A 556 -4.75 -14.99 1.35
CA HIS A 556 -5.72 -15.80 0.59
C HIS A 556 -5.10 -16.38 -0.69
N ALA A 557 -4.29 -15.60 -1.42
CA ALA A 557 -3.60 -16.06 -2.61
C ALA A 557 -2.60 -17.19 -2.27
N LEU A 558 -1.81 -17.01 -1.21
CA LEU A 558 -0.89 -18.03 -0.69
C LEU A 558 -1.64 -19.29 -0.26
N GLY A 559 -2.69 -19.17 0.56
CA GLY A 559 -3.47 -20.30 1.04
C GLY A 559 -4.09 -21.13 -0.08
N LYS A 560 -4.51 -20.47 -1.18
CA LYS A 560 -4.92 -21.17 -2.41
C LYS A 560 -3.74 -21.88 -3.09
N ALA A 561 -2.62 -21.19 -3.23
CA ALA A 561 -1.43 -21.70 -3.90
C ALA A 561 -0.79 -22.90 -3.18
N VAL A 562 -0.87 -22.98 -1.85
CA VAL A 562 -0.26 -24.08 -1.06
C VAL A 562 -1.27 -25.16 -0.65
N ASN A 563 -2.50 -25.14 -1.18
CA ASN A 563 -3.55 -26.07 -0.74
C ASN A 563 -3.19 -27.54 -1.11
N PRO A 564 -2.91 -28.41 -0.12
CA PRO A 564 -2.42 -29.78 -0.37
C PRO A 564 -3.48 -30.69 -1.00
N LYS A 565 -4.74 -30.26 -1.01
CA LYS A 565 -5.84 -30.97 -1.69
C LYS A 565 -5.80 -30.81 -3.22
N THR A 566 -5.00 -29.89 -3.73
CA THR A 566 -4.86 -29.64 -5.16
C THR A 566 -3.52 -30.15 -5.66
N GLY A 567 -3.46 -30.70 -6.88
CA GLY A 567 -2.19 -31.12 -7.49
C GLY A 567 -1.21 -29.96 -7.66
N ALA A 568 -1.72 -28.76 -7.95
CA ALA A 568 -0.95 -27.52 -7.99
C ALA A 568 -0.32 -27.19 -6.63
N GLY A 569 -1.11 -27.25 -5.54
CA GLY A 569 -0.60 -26.91 -4.20
C GLY A 569 0.42 -27.89 -3.66
N ARG A 570 0.32 -29.18 -3.98
CA ARG A 570 1.37 -30.16 -3.65
C ARG A 570 2.70 -29.80 -4.30
N LYS A 571 2.69 -29.32 -5.56
CA LYS A 571 3.92 -28.89 -6.26
C LYS A 571 4.52 -27.63 -5.64
N VAL A 572 3.68 -26.68 -5.24
CA VAL A 572 4.16 -25.46 -4.53
C VAL A 572 4.77 -25.84 -3.18
N LEU A 573 4.11 -26.70 -2.40
CA LEU A 573 4.64 -27.20 -1.12
C LEU A 573 5.97 -27.94 -1.30
N ALA A 574 6.08 -28.82 -2.29
CA ALA A 574 7.34 -29.50 -2.60
C ALA A 574 8.46 -28.50 -2.98
N GLY A 575 8.14 -27.46 -3.74
CA GLY A 575 9.07 -26.38 -4.05
C GLY A 575 9.51 -25.59 -2.80
N LEU A 576 8.59 -25.31 -1.89
CA LEU A 576 8.90 -24.67 -0.61
C LEU A 576 9.78 -25.56 0.27
N THR A 577 9.52 -26.86 0.35
CA THR A 577 10.39 -27.81 1.06
C THR A 577 11.79 -27.85 0.46
N GLY A 578 11.89 -27.90 -0.88
CA GLY A 578 13.19 -27.82 -1.56
C GLY A 578 13.92 -26.51 -1.27
N LEU A 579 13.20 -25.39 -1.18
CA LEU A 579 13.75 -24.10 -0.78
C LEU A 579 14.24 -24.08 0.68
N SER A 580 13.52 -24.73 1.61
CA SER A 580 14.00 -24.91 2.99
C SER A 580 15.30 -25.71 3.05
N ILE A 581 15.39 -26.81 2.29
CA ILE A 581 16.60 -27.64 2.22
C ILE A 581 17.76 -26.83 1.63
N LEU A 582 17.53 -26.10 0.54
CA LEU A 582 18.54 -25.23 -0.06
C LEU A 582 19.04 -24.19 0.96
N GLN A 583 18.15 -23.51 1.68
CA GLN A 583 18.55 -22.53 2.67
C GLN A 583 19.30 -23.17 3.85
N PHE A 584 18.91 -24.37 4.28
CA PHE A 584 19.66 -25.14 5.28
C PHE A 584 21.10 -25.38 4.81
N MET A 585 21.29 -25.86 3.58
CA MET A 585 22.62 -26.12 3.01
C MET A 585 23.46 -24.83 2.92
N LEU A 586 22.88 -23.74 2.44
CA LEU A 586 23.57 -22.45 2.35
C LEU A 586 23.96 -21.90 3.74
N ALA A 587 23.07 -22.07 4.72
CA ALA A 587 23.36 -21.69 6.10
C ALA A 587 24.44 -22.59 6.71
N ALA A 588 24.47 -23.89 6.39
CA ALA A 588 25.50 -24.81 6.86
C ALA A 588 26.87 -24.50 6.25
N VAL A 589 26.93 -24.16 4.95
CA VAL A 589 28.16 -23.67 4.32
C VAL A 589 28.64 -22.38 5.00
N ALA A 590 27.75 -21.41 5.20
CA ALA A 590 28.08 -20.20 5.93
C ALA A 590 28.46 -20.47 7.39
N ALA A 591 28.00 -21.59 7.97
CA ALA A 591 28.30 -21.92 9.34
C ALA A 591 29.72 -22.47 9.51
N GLY A 592 30.20 -23.24 8.54
CA GLY A 592 31.58 -23.74 8.47
C GLY A 592 32.57 -22.74 7.87
N MET A 593 32.14 -21.52 7.53
CA MET A 593 33.03 -20.40 7.29
C MET A 593 33.32 -19.75 8.65
N GLU A 594 34.50 -19.99 9.18
CA GLU A 594 35.01 -19.34 10.39
C GLU A 594 35.75 -18.04 10.00
N ASP A 595 35.63 -17.03 10.85
CA ASP A 595 36.47 -15.84 10.78
C ASP A 595 37.82 -16.06 11.49
N GLU A 596 38.67 -15.02 11.55
CA GLU A 596 39.95 -15.07 12.24
C GLU A 596 39.83 -15.35 13.77
N ASP A 597 38.62 -15.24 14.32
CA ASP A 597 38.30 -15.41 15.74
C ASP A 597 37.61 -16.77 16.04
N GLY A 598 37.49 -17.66 15.05
CA GLY A 598 36.85 -18.99 15.18
C GLY A 598 35.32 -18.96 15.19
N GLU A 599 34.71 -17.84 14.79
CA GLU A 599 33.27 -17.62 14.88
C GLU A 599 32.55 -17.87 13.56
N SER A 600 31.46 -18.62 13.64
CA SER A 600 30.64 -18.99 12.49
C SER A 600 30.02 -17.78 11.77
N MET A 601 30.29 -17.59 10.48
CA MET A 601 29.77 -16.46 9.70
C MET A 601 28.23 -16.48 9.58
N ALA A 602 27.58 -17.65 9.64
CA ALA A 602 26.12 -17.79 9.68
C ALA A 602 25.47 -17.10 10.90
N SER A 603 26.17 -17.07 12.03
CA SER A 603 25.69 -16.43 13.26
C SER A 603 25.71 -14.89 13.16
N LYS A 604 26.60 -14.31 12.33
CA LYS A 604 26.71 -12.87 12.10
C LYS A 604 25.64 -12.30 11.18
N VAL A 605 24.83 -13.16 10.54
CA VAL A 605 23.72 -12.71 9.67
C VAL A 605 22.55 -12.21 10.53
N PRO A 606 22.11 -10.94 10.37
CA PRO A 606 21.03 -10.37 11.17
C PRO A 606 19.70 -11.13 11.05
N PRO A 607 18.90 -11.23 12.13
CA PRO A 607 17.61 -11.95 12.12
C PRO A 607 16.66 -11.47 11.02
N GLN A 608 16.61 -10.17 10.76
CA GLN A 608 15.73 -9.58 9.75
C GLN A 608 16.08 -10.03 8.32
N ILE A 609 17.34 -10.39 8.08
CA ILE A 609 17.78 -10.94 6.79
C ILE A 609 17.26 -12.37 6.67
N LYS A 610 17.47 -13.18 7.71
CA LYS A 610 17.04 -14.59 7.77
C LYS A 610 15.52 -14.74 7.62
N GLU A 611 14.74 -13.85 8.24
CA GLU A 611 13.27 -13.90 8.23
C GLU A 611 12.61 -13.51 6.90
N ARG A 612 13.34 -12.79 6.02
CA ARG A 612 12.75 -12.15 4.83
C ARG A 612 13.37 -12.58 3.51
N ASN A 613 14.49 -13.30 3.54
CA ASN A 613 15.29 -13.59 2.36
C ASN A 613 15.73 -15.05 2.30
N LEU A 614 16.01 -15.52 1.08
CA LEU A 614 17.03 -16.54 0.86
C LEU A 614 18.38 -15.83 0.95
N TRP A 615 19.33 -16.35 1.71
CA TRP A 615 20.61 -15.70 1.95
C TRP A 615 21.78 -16.68 1.90
N TRP A 616 22.93 -16.17 1.51
CA TRP A 616 24.22 -16.88 1.54
C TRP A 616 25.36 -15.88 1.77
N ILE A 617 26.54 -16.39 2.06
CA ILE A 617 27.78 -15.61 2.20
C ILE A 617 28.72 -16.02 1.07
N ASN A 618 29.33 -15.07 0.37
CA ASN A 618 30.37 -15.36 -0.65
C ASN A 618 31.76 -15.51 0.00
N SER A 619 32.75 -15.91 -0.79
CA SER A 619 34.15 -16.03 -0.37
C SER A 619 34.72 -14.77 0.30
N ASP A 620 34.16 -13.60 -0.04
CA ASP A 620 34.63 -12.29 0.40
C ASP A 620 33.96 -11.86 1.72
N GLY A 621 33.16 -12.73 2.34
CA GLY A 621 32.47 -12.43 3.59
C GLY A 621 31.24 -11.52 3.46
N GLU A 622 30.75 -11.26 2.24
CA GLU A 622 29.55 -10.46 2.00
C GLU A 622 28.27 -11.31 2.07
N ILE A 623 27.26 -10.78 2.74
CA ILE A 623 25.92 -11.35 2.76
C ILE A 623 25.21 -11.00 1.45
N ARG A 624 24.81 -12.01 0.70
CA ARG A 624 23.97 -11.87 -0.49
C ARG A 624 22.57 -12.41 -0.24
N THR A 625 21.57 -11.73 -0.79
CA THR A 625 20.16 -12.01 -0.50
C THR A 625 19.29 -12.01 -1.75
N ILE A 626 18.29 -12.90 -1.75
CA ILE A 626 17.13 -12.84 -2.63
C ILE A 626 15.90 -12.61 -1.75
N PRO A 627 15.22 -11.46 -1.85
CA PRO A 627 14.01 -11.21 -1.10
C PRO A 627 12.91 -12.20 -1.44
N MET A 628 12.37 -12.87 -0.42
CA MET A 628 11.32 -13.87 -0.62
C MET A 628 9.95 -13.20 -0.63
N PRO A 629 9.02 -13.66 -1.50
CA PRO A 629 7.64 -13.23 -1.45
C PRO A 629 6.95 -13.70 -0.16
N PHE A 630 5.83 -13.06 0.14
CA PHE A 630 5.05 -13.34 1.35
C PHE A 630 4.67 -14.83 1.46
N GLY A 631 4.97 -15.44 2.61
CA GLY A 631 4.74 -16.86 2.88
C GLY A 631 5.86 -17.80 2.43
N PHE A 632 6.64 -17.43 1.41
CA PHE A 632 7.76 -18.25 0.94
C PHE A 632 8.97 -18.07 1.85
N ASN A 633 9.07 -16.90 2.49
CA ASN A 633 10.06 -16.59 3.52
C ASN A 633 9.99 -17.53 4.74
N ILE A 634 8.81 -18.12 5.03
CA ILE A 634 8.68 -19.14 6.08
C ILE A 634 9.59 -20.33 5.76
N ALA A 635 9.66 -20.74 4.49
CA ALA A 635 10.46 -21.88 4.07
C ALA A 635 11.96 -21.62 4.21
N THR A 636 12.45 -20.46 3.76
CA THR A 636 13.87 -20.10 3.93
C THR A 636 14.21 -19.90 5.41
N TYR A 637 13.35 -19.24 6.17
CA TYR A 637 13.55 -19.10 7.61
C TYR A 637 13.60 -20.45 8.33
N ALA A 638 12.69 -21.38 8.00
CA ALA A 638 12.70 -22.73 8.56
C ALA A 638 14.02 -23.46 8.28
N GLY A 639 14.56 -23.36 7.05
CA GLY A 639 15.87 -23.92 6.72
C GLY A 639 17.00 -23.31 7.56
N SER A 640 17.00 -21.98 7.73
CA SER A 640 17.99 -21.26 8.55
C SER A 640 17.88 -21.61 10.03
N ARG A 641 16.65 -21.78 10.55
CA ARG A 641 16.39 -22.10 11.96
C ARG A 641 16.72 -23.56 12.26
N LEU A 642 16.40 -24.48 11.34
CA LEU A 642 16.83 -25.88 11.42
C LEU A 642 18.36 -25.95 11.48
N GLN A 643 19.08 -25.19 10.65
CA GLN A 643 20.54 -25.16 10.73
C GLN A 643 21.04 -24.67 12.10
N GLN A 644 20.46 -23.60 12.66
CA GLN A 644 20.82 -23.10 14.00
C GLN A 644 20.57 -24.11 15.11
N LEU A 645 19.56 -24.99 14.95
CA LEU A 645 19.31 -26.08 15.88
C LEU A 645 20.48 -27.08 15.91
N PHE A 646 21.14 -27.31 14.76
CA PHE A 646 22.25 -28.26 14.61
C PHE A 646 23.63 -27.64 14.85
N SER A 647 23.73 -26.32 15.09
CA SER A 647 24.96 -25.67 15.52
C SER A 647 24.76 -24.98 16.87
N GLY A 648 24.45 -23.69 16.88
CA GLY A 648 24.52 -22.86 18.08
C GLY A 648 23.56 -23.24 19.21
N ASP A 649 22.35 -23.75 18.93
CA ASP A 649 21.45 -24.19 20.00
C ASP A 649 21.90 -25.52 20.64
N ALA A 650 22.58 -26.39 19.89
CA ALA A 650 23.12 -27.64 20.42
C ALA A 650 24.28 -27.35 21.39
N GLU A 651 25.14 -26.39 21.04
CA GLU A 651 26.19 -25.85 21.93
C GLU A 651 25.62 -25.18 23.18
N ASP A 652 24.54 -24.40 23.05
CA ASP A 652 23.85 -23.77 24.18
C ASP A 652 23.25 -24.80 25.15
N ILE A 653 22.76 -25.93 24.63
CA ILE A 653 22.26 -27.04 25.45
C ILE A 653 23.42 -27.76 26.13
N ALA A 654 24.47 -28.08 25.39
CA ALA A 654 25.63 -28.80 25.91
C ALA A 654 26.37 -28.00 26.99
N SER A 655 26.46 -26.68 26.84
CA SER A 655 27.04 -25.76 27.82
C SER A 655 26.15 -25.45 29.02
N GLY A 656 24.93 -25.98 29.08
CA GLY A 656 23.96 -25.66 30.13
C GLY A 656 23.44 -24.22 30.09
N ALA A 657 23.79 -23.44 29.07
CA ALA A 657 23.33 -22.06 28.89
C ALA A 657 21.82 -21.98 28.60
N ARG A 658 21.24 -23.03 27.99
CA ARG A 658 19.80 -23.21 27.78
C ARG A 658 19.38 -24.66 27.97
N THR A 659 18.13 -24.90 28.36
CA THR A 659 17.55 -26.24 28.42
C THR A 659 16.92 -26.65 27.08
N GLU A 660 16.75 -27.96 26.84
CA GLU A 660 16.04 -28.47 25.65
C GLU A 660 14.64 -27.88 25.51
N GLN A 661 13.91 -27.72 26.63
CA GLN A 661 12.58 -27.09 26.64
C GLN A 661 12.64 -25.61 26.23
N GLN A 662 13.66 -24.87 26.66
CA GLN A 662 13.84 -23.47 26.27
C GLN A 662 14.14 -23.35 24.77
N VAL A 663 14.98 -24.23 24.22
CA VAL A 663 15.29 -24.27 22.78
C VAL A 663 14.06 -24.67 21.96
N ALA A 664 13.34 -25.74 22.35
CA ALA A 664 12.12 -26.18 21.67
C ALA A 664 11.02 -25.10 21.71
N GLY A 665 10.87 -24.40 22.85
CA GLY A 665 9.99 -23.26 23.01
C GLY A 665 10.38 -22.09 22.11
N ALA A 666 11.67 -21.77 22.00
CA ALA A 666 12.18 -20.73 21.12
C ALA A 666 11.95 -21.05 19.63
N VAL A 667 12.26 -22.27 19.17
CA VAL A 667 11.99 -22.71 17.79
C VAL A 667 10.51 -22.60 17.45
N THR A 668 9.64 -23.09 18.35
CA THR A 668 8.18 -23.01 18.16
C THR A 668 7.70 -21.56 18.09
N SER A 669 8.19 -20.71 19.00
CA SER A 669 7.88 -19.27 19.05
C SER A 669 8.36 -18.54 17.80
N ASP A 670 9.58 -18.83 17.33
CA ASP A 670 10.19 -18.23 16.14
C ASP A 670 9.42 -18.59 14.86
N LEU A 671 9.12 -19.87 14.65
CA LEU A 671 8.35 -20.34 13.50
C LEU A 671 6.91 -19.83 13.55
N PHE A 672 6.30 -19.80 14.74
CA PHE A 672 4.98 -19.21 14.93
C PHE A 672 4.99 -17.72 14.60
N ARG A 673 5.96 -16.95 15.10
CA ARG A 673 6.14 -15.51 14.81
C ARG A 673 6.25 -15.27 13.32
N VAL A 674 7.20 -15.91 12.64
CA VAL A 674 7.41 -15.72 11.19
C VAL A 674 6.18 -16.15 10.40
N SER A 675 5.50 -17.24 10.80
CA SER A 675 4.27 -17.69 10.16
C SER A 675 3.13 -16.68 10.36
N VAL A 676 2.95 -16.16 11.56
CA VAL A 676 1.96 -15.13 11.88
C VAL A 676 2.27 -13.84 11.12
N SER A 677 3.50 -13.35 11.15
CA SER A 677 3.92 -12.16 10.38
C SER A 677 3.81 -12.35 8.86
N ALA A 678 3.86 -13.60 8.39
CA ALA A 678 3.67 -13.97 7.00
C ALA A 678 2.22 -14.34 6.61
N VAL A 679 1.24 -14.23 7.53
CA VAL A 679 -0.18 -14.47 7.20
C VAL A 679 -1.15 -13.45 7.83
N PHE A 680 -0.73 -12.69 8.85
CA PHE A 680 -1.51 -11.66 9.51
C PHE A 680 -1.12 -10.26 9.03
N PRO A 681 -2.11 -9.36 8.86
CA PRO A 681 -1.91 -7.98 8.45
C PRO A 681 -1.26 -7.08 9.52
N VAL A 682 -1.20 -7.54 10.76
CA VAL A 682 -0.55 -6.83 11.87
C VAL A 682 0.73 -7.57 12.20
N GLN A 683 1.87 -6.88 12.08
CA GLN A 683 3.18 -7.46 12.38
C GLN A 683 3.29 -7.63 13.89
N ILE A 684 3.16 -8.86 14.40
CA ILE A 684 3.44 -9.11 15.83
C ILE A 684 4.96 -9.05 16.03
N ALA A 685 5.43 -7.84 16.33
CA ALA A 685 6.81 -7.51 16.67
C ALA A 685 7.25 -8.19 17.99
N GLN A 686 8.55 -8.15 18.30
CA GLN A 686 9.05 -8.63 19.61
C GLN A 686 8.45 -7.87 20.80
N SER A 687 7.88 -6.68 20.58
CA SER A 687 7.16 -5.86 21.56
C SER A 687 5.74 -6.35 21.90
N GLY A 688 5.30 -7.50 21.36
CA GLY A 688 4.05 -8.15 21.74
C GLY A 688 2.79 -7.36 21.35
N LEU A 689 1.82 -7.25 22.26
CA LEU A 689 0.51 -6.62 22.01
C LEU A 689 0.60 -5.12 21.64
N ALA A 690 1.74 -4.46 21.86
CA ALA A 690 1.99 -3.08 21.42
C ALA A 690 1.89 -2.91 19.89
N SER A 691 2.13 -3.97 19.12
CA SER A 691 1.91 -3.99 17.67
C SER A 691 0.43 -3.93 17.25
N LEU A 692 -0.51 -4.19 18.17
CA LEU A 692 -1.95 -4.07 17.93
C LEU A 692 -2.45 -2.62 18.02
N ILE A 693 -1.58 -1.67 18.32
CA ILE A 693 -1.94 -0.25 18.36
C ILE A 693 -2.37 0.18 16.96
N PRO A 694 -3.56 0.79 16.81
CA PRO A 694 -4.01 1.33 15.55
C PRO A 694 -3.11 2.48 15.07
N THR A 695 -2.78 2.46 13.78
CA THR A 695 -2.00 3.43 12.98
C THR A 695 -0.49 3.37 13.18
N GLU A 696 0.29 3.59 12.11
CA GLU A 696 1.76 3.61 12.20
C GLU A 696 2.26 4.71 13.10
N ILE A 697 1.56 5.85 13.15
CA ILE A 697 1.91 6.96 14.04
C ILE A 697 1.77 6.51 15.50
N GLY A 698 0.68 5.82 15.84
CA GLY A 698 0.46 5.29 17.20
C GLY A 698 1.52 4.26 17.58
N GLN A 699 1.84 3.34 16.66
CA GLN A 699 2.91 2.36 16.84
C GLN A 699 4.26 3.05 17.05
N HIS A 700 4.59 4.04 16.21
CA HIS A 700 5.81 4.81 16.32
C HIS A 700 5.89 5.54 17.65
N ILE A 701 4.83 6.22 18.10
CA ILE A 701 4.81 6.91 19.40
C ILE A 701 5.09 5.93 20.54
N VAL A 702 4.51 4.73 20.52
CA VAL A 702 4.77 3.73 21.57
C VAL A 702 6.17 3.15 21.49
N GLN A 703 6.68 2.88 20.29
CA GLN A 703 8.08 2.44 20.08
C GLN A 703 9.08 3.48 20.58
N GLN A 704 8.86 4.75 20.25
CA GLN A 704 9.66 5.86 20.76
C GLN A 704 9.49 5.95 22.28
N THR A 705 8.28 5.92 22.83
CA THR A 705 8.09 6.03 24.29
C THR A 705 8.73 4.88 25.06
N ALA A 706 8.68 3.66 24.51
CA ALA A 706 9.30 2.47 25.07
C ALA A 706 10.82 2.37 24.79
N ASN A 707 11.38 3.29 23.98
CA ASN A 707 12.74 3.21 23.43
C ASN A 707 13.05 1.81 22.88
N GLN A 708 12.13 1.23 22.11
CA GLN A 708 12.27 -0.11 21.54
C GLN A 708 11.72 -0.13 20.11
N ASN A 709 12.51 -0.64 19.17
CA ASN A 709 12.06 -0.86 17.79
C ASN A 709 11.23 -2.16 17.65
N ASP A 710 10.77 -2.46 16.43
CA ASP A 710 10.00 -3.68 16.11
C ASP A 710 10.70 -5.01 16.49
N PHE A 711 12.00 -4.95 16.75
CA PHE A 711 12.85 -6.09 17.08
C PHE A 711 13.32 -6.05 18.54
N GLY A 712 12.67 -5.27 19.41
CA GLY A 712 12.99 -5.18 20.83
C GLY A 712 14.32 -4.51 21.15
N GLN A 713 15.03 -3.98 20.14
CA GLN A 713 16.30 -3.31 20.33
C GLN A 713 16.06 -1.85 20.69
N GLN A 714 16.92 -1.31 21.55
CA GLN A 714 16.88 0.11 21.89
C GLN A 714 17.00 0.99 20.63
N ILE A 715 16.26 2.09 20.57
CA ILE A 715 16.29 3.04 19.45
C ILE A 715 17.50 3.97 19.62
N TRP A 716 17.65 4.58 20.80
CA TRP A 716 18.85 5.33 21.21
C TRP A 716 19.50 4.67 22.44
N ALA A 717 20.78 4.95 22.67
CA ALA A 717 21.50 4.36 23.78
C ALA A 717 21.04 4.99 25.10
N GLU A 718 20.35 4.25 25.96
CA GLU A 718 19.88 4.76 27.25
C GLU A 718 20.32 3.83 28.39
N ASN A 719 20.98 4.41 29.40
CA ASN A 719 21.33 3.70 30.63
C ASN A 719 20.16 3.84 31.63
N PRO A 720 19.55 2.73 32.09
CA PRO A 720 18.44 2.76 33.05
C PRO A 720 18.73 3.51 34.36
N TYR A 721 20.01 3.62 34.73
CA TYR A 721 20.47 4.23 35.98
C TYR A 721 20.91 5.69 35.83
N ASP A 722 21.05 6.19 34.59
CA ASP A 722 21.42 7.59 34.32
C ASP A 722 20.18 8.39 33.91
N ARG A 723 19.73 9.26 34.82
CA ARG A 723 18.55 10.11 34.60
C ARG A 723 18.89 11.54 34.22
N THR A 724 20.17 11.90 34.24
CA THR A 724 20.63 13.29 34.12
C THR A 724 21.09 13.64 32.72
N THR A 725 21.61 12.67 31.96
CA THR A 725 22.14 12.91 30.61
C THR A 725 21.03 13.30 29.61
N PRO A 726 21.17 14.40 28.84
CA PRO A 726 20.23 14.80 27.80
C PRO A 726 20.19 13.81 26.64
N ARG A 727 19.02 13.62 26.03
CA ARG A 727 18.85 12.63 24.94
C ARG A 727 19.56 13.02 23.66
N SER A 728 19.84 14.30 23.46
CA SER A 728 20.58 14.83 22.31
C SER A 728 21.98 14.23 22.15
N VAL A 729 22.64 13.86 23.25
CA VAL A 729 24.00 13.26 23.27
C VAL A 729 23.99 11.73 23.35
N LEU A 730 22.81 11.11 23.45
CA LEU A 730 22.63 9.65 23.49
C LEU A 730 22.53 9.02 22.08
N GLY A 731 22.75 9.82 21.04
CA GLY A 731 22.71 9.36 19.65
C GLY A 731 23.80 8.34 19.32
N ARG A 732 23.47 7.43 18.41
CA ARG A 732 24.38 6.44 17.84
C ARG A 732 25.33 7.09 16.83
N ASP A 733 26.52 6.52 16.69
CA ASP A 733 27.53 7.05 15.77
C ASP A 733 27.08 6.96 14.31
N ALA A 734 26.36 5.90 13.96
CA ALA A 734 25.81 5.68 12.63
C ALA A 734 24.67 6.63 12.22
N THR A 735 24.13 7.43 13.14
CA THR A 735 23.00 8.34 12.88
C THR A 735 23.47 9.56 12.06
N PRO A 736 22.79 9.90 10.94
CA PRO A 736 23.20 11.00 10.08
C PRO A 736 23.31 12.35 10.79
N ALA A 737 24.35 13.12 10.46
CA ALA A 737 24.68 14.39 11.10
C ALA A 737 23.54 15.43 11.15
N PRO A 738 22.67 15.57 10.12
CA PRO A 738 21.55 16.52 10.19
C PRO A 738 20.59 16.27 11.36
N TYR A 739 20.34 15.01 11.72
CA TYR A 739 19.43 14.69 12.82
C TYR A 739 20.07 14.97 14.18
N LYS A 740 21.37 14.70 14.32
CA LYS A 740 22.15 15.08 15.51
C LYS A 740 22.11 16.59 15.71
N ALA A 741 22.30 17.36 14.65
CA ALA A 741 22.24 18.82 14.69
C ALA A 741 20.88 19.36 15.16
N ILE A 742 19.78 18.78 14.68
CA ILE A 742 18.43 19.19 15.11
C ILE A 742 18.21 18.84 16.58
N ALA A 743 18.62 17.66 17.05
CA ALA A 743 18.50 17.27 18.45
C ALA A 743 19.29 18.20 19.39
N THR A 744 20.55 18.50 19.06
CA THR A 744 21.38 19.44 19.81
C THR A 744 20.78 20.85 19.77
N GLY A 745 20.24 21.27 18.62
CA GLY A 745 19.55 22.56 18.47
C GLY A 745 18.31 22.67 19.36
N LEU A 746 17.46 21.64 19.38
CA LEU A 746 16.26 21.59 20.24
C LEU A 746 16.63 21.57 21.73
N ASN A 747 17.68 20.82 22.09
CA ASN A 747 18.22 20.80 23.45
C ASN A 747 18.64 22.22 23.91
N ARG A 748 19.44 22.91 23.10
CA ARG A 748 19.90 24.27 23.41
C ARG A 748 18.75 25.28 23.44
N LEU A 749 17.80 25.18 22.51
CA LEU A 749 16.60 26.02 22.50
C LEU A 749 15.72 25.83 23.74
N GLY A 750 15.72 24.64 24.33
CA GLY A 750 14.98 24.31 25.55
C GLY A 750 15.72 24.63 26.84
N GLY A 751 16.83 25.37 26.79
CA GLY A 751 17.63 25.74 27.95
C GLY A 751 18.52 24.61 28.50
N GLY A 752 18.64 23.50 27.77
CA GLY A 752 19.56 22.41 28.09
C GLY A 752 20.95 22.64 27.50
N ASP A 753 21.91 21.87 27.96
CA ASP A 753 23.27 21.80 27.43
C ASP A 753 23.71 20.34 27.30
N ASP A 754 25.00 20.08 27.13
CA ASP A 754 25.51 18.72 26.91
C ASP A 754 25.45 17.85 28.20
N TYR A 755 25.13 18.46 29.35
CA TYR A 755 25.08 17.82 30.67
C TYR A 755 23.70 17.90 31.32
N THR A 756 22.90 18.90 30.93
CA THR A 756 21.67 19.30 31.59
C THR A 756 20.50 19.20 30.62
N LYS A 757 19.45 18.51 31.05
CA LYS A 757 18.25 18.30 30.22
C LYS A 757 17.55 19.62 29.88
N PRO A 758 17.00 19.73 28.66
CA PRO A 758 16.17 20.86 28.29
C PRO A 758 14.77 20.69 28.88
N ILE A 759 13.88 21.64 28.65
CA ILE A 759 12.45 21.41 28.90
C ILE A 759 11.98 20.12 28.22
N ALA A 760 11.19 19.30 28.92
CA ALA A 760 10.91 17.91 28.54
C ALA A 760 10.39 17.71 27.10
N MET A 761 9.68 18.70 26.54
CA MET A 761 9.17 18.65 25.16
C MET A 761 10.25 18.80 24.08
N LEU A 762 11.44 19.26 24.44
CA LEU A 762 12.60 19.46 23.56
C LEU A 762 13.76 18.48 23.86
N ASP A 763 13.60 17.59 24.84
CA ASP A 763 14.57 16.52 25.18
C ASP A 763 14.40 15.33 24.24
N VAL A 764 14.94 15.45 23.03
CA VAL A 764 14.78 14.47 21.94
C VAL A 764 16.12 13.88 21.50
N ALA A 765 16.13 12.57 21.25
CA ALA A 765 17.28 11.88 20.69
C ALA A 765 17.38 12.08 19.16
N PRO A 766 18.59 12.12 18.56
CA PRO A 766 18.76 12.20 17.11
C PRO A 766 17.99 11.12 16.34
N GLU A 767 17.90 9.91 16.88
CA GLU A 767 17.19 8.78 16.30
C GLU A 767 15.67 8.97 16.32
N GLN A 768 15.12 9.66 17.33
CA GLN A 768 13.68 9.99 17.38
C GLN A 768 13.32 10.92 16.22
N ILE A 769 14.19 11.91 15.94
CA ILE A 769 14.02 12.85 14.83
C ILE A 769 14.18 12.11 13.51
N GLN A 770 15.22 11.28 13.36
CA GLN A 770 15.42 10.46 12.16
C GLN A 770 14.22 9.55 11.89
N ALA A 771 13.68 8.92 12.93
CA ALA A 771 12.58 7.99 12.82
C ALA A 771 11.26 8.69 12.47
N PHE A 772 10.98 9.85 13.07
CA PHE A 772 9.79 10.66 12.74
C PHE A 772 9.90 11.32 11.37
N PHE A 773 11.08 11.84 11.01
CA PHE A 773 11.35 12.36 9.68
C PHE A 773 11.29 11.25 8.63
N GLY A 774 11.79 10.06 8.93
CA GLY A 774 11.69 8.87 8.07
C GLY A 774 10.24 8.41 7.89
N LEU A 775 9.38 8.52 8.90
CA LEU A 775 7.94 8.26 8.78
C LEU A 775 7.26 9.27 7.85
N LEU A 776 7.61 10.55 7.96
CA LEU A 776 7.00 11.64 7.19
C LEU A 776 7.54 11.76 5.76
N THR A 777 8.81 11.45 5.52
CA THR A 777 9.46 11.61 4.21
C THR A 777 9.69 10.29 3.48
N GLY A 778 9.57 9.17 4.20
CA GLY A 778 9.69 7.81 3.70
C GLY A 778 11.05 7.45 3.12
N GLY A 779 11.02 6.51 2.18
CA GLY A 779 12.20 6.01 1.49
C GLY A 779 12.94 7.09 0.69
N LEU A 780 12.25 8.12 0.18
CA LEU A 780 12.86 9.20 -0.58
C LEU A 780 13.73 10.11 0.29
N GLY A 781 13.23 10.50 1.46
CA GLY A 781 14.00 11.29 2.42
C GLY A 781 15.23 10.53 2.92
N ASN A 782 15.05 9.25 3.25
CA ASN A 782 16.15 8.37 3.63
C ASN A 782 17.15 8.16 2.49
N PHE A 783 16.69 8.02 1.24
CA PHE A 783 17.53 7.89 0.05
C PHE A 783 18.34 9.17 -0.21
N ALA A 784 17.71 10.34 -0.14
CA ALA A 784 18.37 11.63 -0.30
C ALA A 784 19.41 11.88 0.80
N ALA A 785 19.05 11.61 2.06
CA ALA A 785 19.98 11.70 3.19
C ALA A 785 21.16 10.73 3.04
N SER A 786 20.91 9.49 2.63
CA SER A 786 21.95 8.48 2.41
C SER A 786 22.87 8.83 1.22
N THR A 787 22.30 9.40 0.15
CA THR A 787 23.08 9.86 -1.02
C THR A 787 23.93 11.07 -0.67
N ALA A 788 23.38 12.02 0.09
CA ALA A 788 24.14 13.17 0.60
C ALA A 788 25.27 12.72 1.53
N GLN A 789 25.02 11.74 2.41
CA GLN A 789 26.05 11.16 3.27
C GLN A 789 27.12 10.43 2.46
N ALA A 790 26.75 9.64 1.44
CA ALA A 790 27.71 8.96 0.58
C ALA A 790 28.57 9.96 -0.21
N ALA A 791 27.99 11.03 -0.74
CA ALA A 791 28.73 12.09 -1.42
C ALA A 791 29.66 12.84 -0.45
N PHE A 792 29.21 13.10 0.78
CA PHE A 792 30.03 13.69 1.83
C PHE A 792 31.22 12.80 2.22
N ASN A 793 30.98 11.50 2.41
CA ASN A 793 32.02 10.53 2.72
C ASN A 793 33.02 10.40 1.57
N ALA A 794 32.57 10.40 0.31
CA ALA A 794 33.46 10.32 -0.86
C ALA A 794 34.51 11.45 -0.89
N VAL A 795 34.21 12.60 -0.28
CA VAL A 795 35.08 13.77 -0.23
C VAL A 795 35.90 13.82 1.06
N ASN A 796 35.31 13.44 2.20
CA ASN A 796 35.91 13.68 3.53
C ASN A 796 36.42 12.41 4.24
N ASP A 797 35.94 11.23 3.85
CA ASP A 797 36.33 9.93 4.42
C ASP A 797 36.05 8.80 3.40
N PRO A 798 36.92 8.65 2.37
CA PRO A 798 36.68 7.75 1.24
C PRO A 798 36.55 6.27 1.66
N GLU A 799 37.28 5.85 2.69
CA GLU A 799 37.24 4.49 3.24
C GLU A 799 35.85 4.16 3.85
N ALA A 800 35.12 5.14 4.37
CA ALA A 800 33.78 4.96 4.90
C ALA A 800 32.71 4.62 3.83
N ASN A 801 33.00 4.85 2.55
CA ASN A 801 32.10 4.50 1.43
C ASN A 801 32.30 3.07 0.91
N GLU A 802 33.49 2.50 1.01
CA GLU A 802 33.73 1.10 0.63
C GLU A 802 32.94 0.14 1.53
N MET A 803 32.69 0.54 2.78
CA MET A 803 31.91 -0.24 3.76
C MET A 803 30.38 -0.10 3.62
N ARG A 804 29.86 0.73 2.71
CA ARG A 804 28.40 0.99 2.59
C ARG A 804 27.94 1.01 1.12
N PRO A 805 27.39 -0.09 0.59
CA PRO A 805 26.88 -0.12 -0.79
C PRO A 805 25.76 0.91 -1.01
N THR A 806 25.53 1.27 -2.29
CA THR A 806 24.48 2.24 -2.65
C THR A 806 23.11 1.84 -2.06
N PRO A 807 22.20 2.81 -1.78
CA PRO A 807 20.95 2.53 -1.06
C PRO A 807 20.03 1.46 -1.67
N ILE A 808 20.22 1.10 -2.94
CA ILE A 808 19.51 0.01 -3.63
C ILE A 808 20.30 -1.31 -3.50
N LEU A 809 21.62 -1.28 -3.77
CA LEU A 809 22.49 -2.47 -3.69
C LEU A 809 22.56 -3.05 -2.28
N GLN A 810 22.51 -2.20 -1.24
CA GLN A 810 22.46 -2.64 0.16
C GLN A 810 21.29 -3.56 0.48
N THR A 811 20.30 -3.69 -0.41
CA THR A 811 19.18 -4.62 -0.19
C THR A 811 19.53 -6.06 -0.58
N PHE A 812 20.45 -6.23 -1.53
CA PHE A 812 20.85 -7.51 -2.12
C PHE A 812 22.25 -7.96 -1.69
N VAL A 813 23.14 -7.00 -1.41
CA VAL A 813 24.52 -7.25 -0.99
C VAL A 813 24.82 -6.37 0.22
N ARG A 814 25.31 -6.96 1.30
CA ARG A 814 25.69 -6.25 2.52
C ARG A 814 27.01 -6.79 3.06
N PRO A 815 27.94 -5.93 3.49
CA PRO A 815 29.05 -6.40 4.29
C PRO A 815 28.52 -6.92 5.63
N VAL A 816 29.19 -7.92 6.18
CA VAL A 816 28.94 -8.36 7.56
C VAL A 816 29.34 -7.23 8.50
N ASN A 817 28.41 -6.75 9.33
CA ASN A 817 28.71 -5.75 10.34
C ASN A 817 29.22 -6.45 11.60
N GLU A 818 30.54 -6.64 11.67
CA GLU A 818 31.18 -7.35 12.78
C GLU A 818 30.91 -6.70 14.13
N VAL A 819 31.05 -5.37 14.22
CA VAL A 819 30.79 -4.62 15.46
C VAL A 819 29.40 -4.91 16.00
N GLN A 820 28.39 -4.88 15.13
CA GLN A 820 27.00 -5.13 15.54
C GLN A 820 26.74 -6.60 15.87
N ALA A 821 27.32 -7.53 15.11
CA ALA A 821 27.19 -8.97 15.33
C ALA A 821 27.84 -9.39 16.67
N THR A 822 29.07 -8.93 16.91
CA THR A 822 29.81 -9.14 18.16
C THR A 822 29.07 -8.55 19.35
N ALA A 823 28.58 -7.31 19.24
CA ALA A 823 27.81 -6.69 20.32
C ALA A 823 26.53 -7.48 20.65
N GLN A 824 25.77 -7.93 19.64
CA GLN A 824 24.56 -8.72 19.86
C GLN A 824 24.84 -10.03 20.61
N LYS A 825 25.89 -10.76 20.20
CA LYS A 825 26.30 -11.99 20.88
C LYS A 825 26.79 -11.71 22.29
N TYR A 826 27.64 -10.71 22.46
CA TYR A 826 28.15 -10.29 23.77
C TYR A 826 27.00 -10.03 24.73
N TYR A 827 26.00 -9.24 24.34
CA TYR A 827 24.85 -8.94 25.22
C TYR A 827 23.99 -10.17 25.51
N ALA A 828 23.86 -11.11 24.57
CA ALA A 828 23.17 -12.38 24.81
C ALA A 828 23.92 -13.27 25.83
N ARG A 829 25.24 -13.43 25.67
CA ARG A 829 26.08 -14.22 26.59
C ARG A 829 26.21 -13.55 27.96
N ARG A 830 26.34 -12.23 27.98
CA ARG A 830 26.27 -11.40 29.20
C ARG A 830 25.00 -11.67 29.98
N ALA A 831 23.83 -11.71 29.33
CA ALA A 831 22.57 -11.99 30.02
C ALA A 831 22.57 -13.38 30.67
N SER A 832 23.18 -14.39 30.03
CA SER A 832 23.37 -15.71 30.62
C SER A 832 24.31 -15.69 31.84
N ILE A 833 25.45 -14.98 31.76
CA ILE A 833 26.36 -14.79 32.90
C ILE A 833 25.67 -14.07 34.05
N GLU A 834 24.93 -12.99 33.78
CA GLU A 834 24.23 -12.21 34.80
C GLU A 834 23.13 -13.04 35.48
N THR A 835 22.38 -13.82 34.69
CA THR A 835 21.34 -14.72 35.22
C THR A 835 21.96 -15.81 36.09
N ALA A 836 23.03 -16.46 35.62
CA ALA A 836 23.76 -17.45 36.40
C ALA A 836 24.37 -16.85 37.66
N ALA A 837 24.98 -15.66 37.56
CA ALA A 837 25.55 -14.94 38.69
C ALA A 837 24.50 -14.55 39.74
N ASN A 838 23.31 -14.12 39.32
CA ASN A 838 22.21 -13.85 40.24
C ASN A 838 21.76 -15.14 40.94
N ARG A 839 21.60 -16.24 40.21
CA ARG A 839 21.22 -17.53 40.78
C ARG A 839 22.28 -18.11 41.72
N ILE A 840 23.56 -17.96 41.39
CA ILE A 840 24.68 -18.32 42.27
C ILE A 840 24.65 -17.47 43.55
N ARG A 841 24.34 -16.17 43.46
CA ARG A 841 24.15 -15.32 44.64
C ARG A 841 22.98 -15.81 45.49
N ASP A 842 21.82 -16.07 44.89
CA ASP A 842 20.64 -16.58 45.60
C ASP A 842 20.93 -17.91 46.31
N ILE A 843 21.62 -18.84 45.64
CA ILE A 843 22.02 -20.13 46.23
C ILE A 843 23.05 -19.91 47.34
N ALA A 844 24.02 -19.02 47.17
CA ALA A 844 25.03 -18.73 48.19
C ALA A 844 24.41 -18.14 49.45
N GLU A 845 23.41 -17.26 49.30
CA GLU A 845 22.71 -16.60 50.39
C GLU A 845 21.71 -17.53 51.12
N ARG A 846 21.11 -18.49 50.39
CA ARG A 846 20.11 -19.43 50.93
C ARG A 846 20.70 -20.76 51.43
N ASP A 847 21.56 -21.37 50.63
CA ASP A 847 22.02 -22.75 50.76
C ASP A 847 23.53 -22.85 51.07
N GLY A 848 24.25 -21.73 51.04
CA GLY A 848 25.67 -21.62 51.39
C GLY A 848 26.63 -21.63 50.19
N VAL A 849 27.88 -21.23 50.44
CA VAL A 849 28.92 -21.03 49.41
C VAL A 849 29.26 -22.33 48.68
N ASP A 850 29.24 -23.47 49.37
CA ASP A 850 29.60 -24.77 48.77
C ASP A 850 28.57 -25.20 47.71
N ALA A 851 27.27 -25.09 48.01
CA ALA A 851 26.19 -25.38 47.07
C ALA A 851 26.19 -24.42 45.87
N ALA A 852 26.54 -23.15 46.11
CA ALA A 852 26.67 -22.16 45.04
C ALA A 852 27.89 -22.41 44.15
N SER A 853 28.98 -22.92 44.73
CA SER A 853 30.20 -23.30 44.00
C SER A 853 29.94 -24.54 43.15
N GLU A 854 29.26 -25.55 43.67
CA GLU A 854 28.84 -26.74 42.91
C GLU A 854 27.95 -26.37 41.72
N TYR A 855 26.99 -25.46 41.92
CA TYR A 855 26.18 -24.95 40.82
C TYR A 855 27.00 -24.15 39.80
N ALA A 856 27.97 -23.34 40.24
CA ALA A 856 28.85 -22.60 39.35
C ALA A 856 29.75 -23.52 38.51
N GLU A 857 30.29 -24.59 39.10
CA GLU A 857 31.10 -25.60 38.40
C GLU A 857 30.26 -26.42 37.39
N SER A 858 28.95 -26.56 37.61
CA SER A 858 28.04 -27.19 36.64
C SER A 858 27.83 -26.38 35.34
N LEU A 859 28.27 -25.11 35.32
CA LEU A 859 28.17 -24.20 34.19
C LEU A 859 29.59 -23.90 33.69
N PRO A 860 30.02 -24.43 32.52
CA PRO A 860 31.39 -24.25 32.02
C PRO A 860 31.85 -22.78 31.96
N PHE A 861 30.94 -21.85 31.64
CA PHE A 861 31.22 -20.42 31.58
C PHE A 861 31.28 -19.70 32.94
N MET A 862 30.89 -20.37 34.04
CA MET A 862 31.01 -19.90 35.42
C MET A 862 31.99 -20.73 36.26
N ALA A 863 32.50 -21.84 35.74
CA ALA A 863 33.45 -22.70 36.44
C ALA A 863 34.68 -21.91 36.91
N GLY A 864 35.14 -22.17 38.14
CA GLY A 864 36.27 -21.49 38.76
C GLY A 864 36.00 -20.08 39.32
N VAL A 865 34.76 -19.58 39.33
CA VAL A 865 34.44 -18.30 39.99
C VAL A 865 34.60 -18.38 41.51
N ALA A 866 35.11 -17.31 42.12
CA ALA A 866 35.25 -17.23 43.57
C ALA A 866 34.03 -16.55 44.20
N ILE A 867 33.36 -17.26 45.11
CA ILE A 867 32.15 -16.79 45.80
C ILE A 867 32.49 -16.45 47.25
N LYS A 868 32.06 -15.28 47.74
CA LYS A 868 32.23 -14.87 49.14
C LYS A 868 30.94 -14.26 49.68
N LEU A 869 30.57 -14.60 50.92
CA LEU A 869 29.52 -13.89 51.65
C LEU A 869 30.13 -12.72 52.42
N THR A 870 29.47 -11.56 52.36
CA THR A 870 29.82 -10.41 53.20
C THR A 870 29.34 -10.63 54.64
N ALA A 871 29.78 -9.76 55.56
CA ALA A 871 29.25 -9.75 56.93
C ALA A 871 27.74 -9.46 57.01
N ALA A 872 27.13 -8.94 55.93
CA ALA A 872 25.70 -8.71 55.81
C ALA A 872 24.95 -9.89 55.14
N ASN A 873 25.62 -11.04 54.94
CA ASN A 873 25.10 -12.20 54.24
C ASN A 873 24.73 -11.92 52.77
N GLU A 874 25.43 -10.99 52.11
CA GLU A 874 25.27 -10.73 50.68
C GLU A 874 26.37 -11.46 49.90
N ALA A 875 26.00 -12.17 48.83
CA ALA A 875 26.97 -12.91 48.03
C ALA A 875 27.69 -12.01 47.01
N GLN A 876 29.02 -12.09 46.97
CA GLN A 876 29.89 -11.46 45.98
C GLN A 876 30.56 -12.52 45.11
N ILE A 877 30.50 -12.33 43.80
CA ILE A 877 31.17 -13.18 42.81
C ILE A 877 32.38 -12.43 42.27
N ARG A 878 33.54 -13.08 42.29
CA ARG A 878 34.80 -12.58 41.74
C ARG A 878 35.32 -13.58 40.70
N PRO A 879 36.18 -13.13 39.76
CA PRO A 879 36.68 -13.99 38.70
C PRO A 879 37.32 -15.30 39.16
N GLY A 880 38.05 -15.31 40.29
CA GLY A 880 38.74 -16.54 40.73
C GLY A 880 39.67 -17.06 39.64
N ASN A 881 39.51 -18.34 39.27
CA ASN A 881 40.20 -19.00 38.16
C ASN A 881 39.37 -19.01 36.86
N SER A 882 38.16 -18.43 36.86
CA SER A 882 37.30 -18.37 35.68
C SER A 882 37.81 -17.34 34.67
N ALA A 883 38.42 -17.82 33.58
CA ALA A 883 38.88 -16.98 32.47
C ALA A 883 37.70 -16.26 31.79
N THR A 884 36.57 -16.95 31.61
CA THR A 884 35.33 -16.40 31.03
C THR A 884 34.76 -15.27 31.88
N TYR A 885 34.65 -15.44 33.20
CA TYR A 885 34.15 -14.39 34.09
C TYR A 885 35.14 -13.22 34.22
N ALA A 886 36.45 -13.48 34.16
CA ALA A 886 37.47 -12.43 34.13
C ALA A 886 37.34 -11.56 32.86
N ALA A 887 37.22 -12.20 31.69
CA ALA A 887 37.04 -11.51 30.41
C ALA A 887 35.69 -10.76 30.35
N PHE A 888 34.62 -11.31 30.93
CA PHE A 888 33.35 -10.59 31.10
C PHE A 888 33.50 -9.30 31.90
N ARG A 889 34.19 -9.33 33.05
CA ARG A 889 34.43 -8.13 33.86
C ARG A 889 35.31 -7.11 33.13
N ALA A 890 36.28 -7.57 32.34
CA ALA A 890 37.10 -6.70 31.50
C ALA A 890 36.27 -6.03 30.39
N ALA A 891 35.36 -6.76 29.74
CA ALA A 891 34.47 -6.23 28.71
C ALA A 891 33.46 -5.20 29.27
N GLU A 892 32.90 -5.44 30.47
CA GLU A 892 32.06 -4.44 31.14
C GLU A 892 32.83 -3.14 31.42
N LYS A 893 34.07 -3.26 31.91
CA LYS A 893 34.96 -2.12 32.18
C LYS A 893 35.31 -1.36 30.89
N ALA A 894 35.62 -2.07 29.80
CA ALA A 894 35.87 -1.45 28.50
C ALA A 894 34.63 -0.71 27.97
N GLY A 895 33.43 -1.24 28.23
CA GLY A 895 32.18 -0.56 27.94
C GLY A 895 31.95 0.72 28.75
N ASP A 896 32.37 0.75 30.01
CA ASP A 896 32.37 1.98 30.83
C ASP A 896 33.32 3.04 30.25
N VAL A 897 34.57 2.64 29.95
CA VAL A 897 35.58 3.52 29.35
C VAL A 897 35.11 4.08 28.01
N PHE A 898 34.55 3.26 27.12
CA PHE A 898 33.98 3.72 25.86
C PHE A 898 32.88 4.77 26.05
N ARG A 899 32.01 4.60 27.05
CA ARG A 899 30.97 5.59 27.37
C ARG A 899 31.57 6.90 27.85
N ASP A 900 32.67 6.86 28.59
CA ASP A 900 33.37 8.05 29.08
C ASP A 900 34.13 8.77 27.97
N ASP A 901 34.86 8.03 27.14
CA ASP A 901 35.57 8.57 25.97
C ASP A 901 34.61 9.20 24.96
N ARG A 902 33.47 8.52 24.71
CA ARG A 902 32.40 9.07 23.88
C ARG A 902 31.87 10.37 24.48
N ARG A 903 31.59 10.40 25.79
CA ARG A 903 31.14 11.63 26.48
C ARG A 903 32.15 12.77 26.32
N GLN A 904 33.45 12.50 26.48
CA GLN A 904 34.52 13.50 26.33
C GLN A 904 34.67 14.00 24.88
N ALA A 905 34.59 13.10 23.89
CA ALA A 905 34.68 13.44 22.48
C ALA A 905 33.56 14.38 22.02
N TYR A 906 32.34 14.22 22.56
CA TYR A 906 31.24 15.15 22.31
C TYR A 906 31.36 16.47 23.09
N ALA A 907 32.08 16.51 24.21
CA ALA A 907 32.30 17.71 25.00
C ALA A 907 33.41 18.64 24.47
N GLN A 908 34.45 18.07 23.85
CA GLN A 908 35.64 18.83 23.42
C GLN A 908 35.50 19.50 22.05
N ASP A 909 34.61 19.02 21.18
CA ASP A 909 34.44 19.55 19.83
C ASP A 909 32.97 19.75 19.45
N ASN A 910 32.55 21.02 19.47
CA ASN A 910 31.22 21.49 19.11
C ASN A 910 31.02 21.69 17.59
N SER A 911 32.04 21.42 16.77
CA SER A 911 31.93 21.53 15.31
C SER A 911 31.12 20.37 14.75
N PHE A 912 30.29 20.67 13.75
CA PHE A 912 29.35 19.70 13.18
C PHE A 912 30.03 18.58 12.38
N PHE A 913 31.31 18.75 11.99
CA PHE A 913 32.01 17.88 11.02
C PHE A 913 33.51 17.71 11.33
N SER A 914 33.83 17.22 12.53
CA SER A 914 35.20 16.93 12.92
C SER A 914 35.59 15.50 12.56
N ALA A 915 36.53 15.37 11.62
CA ALA A 915 37.13 14.09 11.24
C ALA A 915 37.89 13.47 12.42
N GLU A 916 38.51 14.29 13.26
CA GLU A 916 39.21 13.88 14.49
C GLU A 916 38.25 13.26 15.51
N ARG A 917 37.08 13.87 15.74
CA ARG A 917 36.03 13.30 16.61
C ARG A 917 35.55 11.95 16.06
N ALA A 918 35.32 11.85 14.75
CA ALA A 918 34.92 10.60 14.11
C ALA A 918 36.01 9.52 14.17
N ALA A 919 37.29 9.89 14.17
CA ALA A 919 38.41 8.98 14.33
C ALA A 919 38.51 8.48 15.79
N ALA A 920 38.45 9.37 16.78
CA ALA A 920 38.50 9.01 18.20
C ALA A 920 37.35 8.07 18.62
N LEU A 921 36.12 8.33 18.14
CA LEU A 921 34.98 7.45 18.40
C LEU A 921 35.11 6.08 17.73
N ARG A 922 35.72 6.01 16.53
CA ARG A 922 36.04 4.73 15.87
C ARG A 922 37.06 3.93 16.65
N GLU A 923 38.10 4.58 17.17
CA GLU A 923 39.15 3.93 17.97
C GLU A 923 38.58 3.38 19.29
N ALA A 924 37.80 4.19 20.02
CA ALA A 924 37.15 3.75 21.25
C ALA A 924 36.15 2.60 21.00
N SER A 925 35.41 2.64 19.89
CA SER A 925 34.48 1.57 19.50
C SER A 925 35.22 0.27 19.14
N ARG A 926 36.43 0.36 18.55
CA ARG A 926 37.27 -0.82 18.28
C ARG A 926 37.78 -1.43 19.57
N ALA A 927 38.27 -0.63 20.52
CA ALA A 927 38.74 -1.11 21.81
C ALA A 927 37.62 -1.83 22.60
N GLN A 928 36.39 -1.30 22.56
CA GLN A 928 35.24 -1.98 23.16
C GLN A 928 34.95 -3.33 22.48
N MET A 929 34.98 -3.35 21.14
CA MET A 929 34.74 -4.57 20.35
C MET A 929 35.77 -5.66 20.66
N GLU A 930 37.07 -5.32 20.75
CA GLU A 930 38.13 -6.29 21.08
C GLU A 930 37.92 -6.93 22.46
N ALA A 931 37.51 -6.15 23.46
CA ALA A 931 37.19 -6.69 24.78
C ALA A 931 35.96 -7.63 24.75
N GLN A 932 34.96 -7.32 23.92
CA GLN A 932 33.80 -8.20 23.70
C GLN A 932 34.20 -9.49 22.98
N LYS A 933 35.06 -9.40 21.95
CA LYS A 933 35.61 -10.58 21.24
C LYS A 933 36.39 -11.48 22.18
N ALA A 934 37.27 -10.92 23.02
CA ALA A 934 38.03 -11.70 24.01
C ALA A 934 37.10 -12.47 24.97
N MET A 935 36.02 -11.83 25.43
CA MET A 935 35.02 -12.50 26.28
C MET A 935 34.30 -13.64 25.55
N LEU A 936 33.92 -13.45 24.28
CA LEU A 936 33.29 -14.49 23.47
C LEU A 936 34.25 -15.65 23.19
N ALA A 937 35.53 -15.38 22.94
CA ALA A 937 36.54 -16.40 22.73
C ALA A 937 36.78 -17.26 23.99
N GLU A 938 36.82 -16.65 25.19
CA GLU A 938 36.90 -17.41 26.45
C GLU A 938 35.62 -18.21 26.71
N TRP A 939 34.45 -17.64 26.39
CA TRP A 939 33.19 -18.38 26.46
C TRP A 939 33.23 -19.63 25.60
N ASN A 940 33.58 -19.50 24.32
CA ASN A 940 33.60 -20.63 23.37
C ASN A 940 34.60 -21.71 23.82
N ARG A 941 35.81 -21.31 24.23
CA ARG A 941 36.82 -22.25 24.75
C ARG A 941 36.32 -23.03 25.97
N ALA A 942 35.69 -22.35 26.93
CA ALA A 942 35.15 -23.02 28.11
C ALA A 942 34.04 -24.02 27.76
N THR A 943 33.24 -23.72 26.74
CA THR A 943 32.14 -24.60 26.30
C THR A 943 32.60 -25.76 25.41
N GLU A 944 33.62 -25.57 24.58
CA GLU A 944 34.21 -26.64 23.75
C GLU A 944 34.86 -27.73 24.61
N THR A 945 35.60 -27.35 25.66
CA THR A 945 36.23 -28.29 26.60
C THR A 945 35.25 -29.12 27.44
N ALA A 946 33.96 -28.75 27.44
CA ALA A 946 32.91 -29.48 28.16
C ALA A 946 32.14 -30.47 27.27
N THR A 947 32.31 -30.38 25.94
CA THR A 947 31.68 -31.26 24.94
C THR A 947 32.56 -32.44 24.49
N ASP A 948 33.87 -32.38 24.76
CA ASP A 948 34.81 -33.51 24.71
C ASP A 948 34.77 -34.33 26.01
#